data_AF-A0A7V4M7A4-F1
#
_entry.id   AF-A0A7V4M7A4-F1
#
_cell.length_a   1.000
_cell.length_b   1.000
_cell.length_c   1.000
_cell.angle_alpha   90.00
_cell.angle_beta   90.00
_cell.angle_gamma   90.00
#
_symmetry.space_group_name_H-M   'P 1'
#
loop_
_entity.id
_entity.type
_entity.pdbx_description
1 polymer ?
#
loop_
_entity_poly.entity_id
_entity_poly.type
_entity_poly.pdbx_seq_one_letter_code
_entity_poly.pdbx_strand_id
1 'polypeptide(L)'
;MVWWPEAMVHSVVWAILLGVCGALAGEATSPAAPKLSSDKAAATEDDRRETVGNPLAPGLMALVRQEIRDGLAARRVQPSFQRFCAYTAMKLDTTAGEMSPSEVTGNCRLRWFDYLLRHPLEAPAEAEKFTRHLHRFLMGGPSGLDQALMLARTRMDCGVREARSFPKVTSTEQALDVLEQALTAAQSAYAAALAPLTPSEVAELSQNLYPVFVGNNTNGHTLIDRGMGRRLCDLMEKMDRRAWFNAADALTVLTDPELLHQFKAITPEENVPVKGVTGSVVRRIVTSAGTILVGGKDKNTYDLDKLEDVAAVIDLGGDDVYREGAATLARPVLVVIDLAGDDRYEGSRPGIQGGAVLGVSMLVDLEGRDAYRAQDVAQGSALCGVGILVDFEGDDYYAGIRRVQGHALGGIGLLLDRAGNDSYRAAMWAQGFGAPLGFGVLDDLDGKDHYYAGGLYFDSYPETPGYEGWSQGVGAGLRQVANGGIGAILDGGGDDVYEYDYISHGGGYWLGLGFARDFGGNDRRYGGTRKMFNGAPRGEPEFQRFSCGFGCHYAVGFCFDDAGDDTYGGTIMCLGFGWDDAVGGLFDFAGNDRYEATGGGNQGSGAQASLGILFDYTGNDVYLGYSQGYAAPDISYHPLPQCGGNFSFLIDYGGNDAYGCGAENNTYNVRGAEGGFLIDRPLPEESAAKNAAETKKEPNPQAALDAPGDPPPGSEE
;
A
#
# COMPACT_ATOMS: atom_id res chain seq x y z
N MET A 1 -50.66 19.72 -13.07
CA MET A 1 -51.72 19.24 -14.00
C MET A 1 -51.81 17.72 -13.85
N VAL A 2 -52.91 17.23 -13.23
CA VAL A 2 -53.80 16.11 -13.63
C VAL A 2 -53.19 14.99 -14.51
N TRP A 3 -53.27 13.66 -14.30
CA TRP A 3 -53.96 12.71 -13.40
C TRP A 3 -53.29 11.29 -13.52
N TRP A 4 -53.58 10.41 -12.56
CA TRP A 4 -53.32 8.94 -12.41
C TRP A 4 -54.17 8.02 -13.35
N PRO A 5 -54.14 6.64 -13.38
CA PRO A 5 -53.94 5.68 -12.24
C PRO A 5 -53.36 4.23 -12.47
N GLU A 6 -53.07 3.55 -11.34
CA GLU A 6 -53.28 2.13 -10.88
C GLU A 6 -52.95 0.91 -11.80
N ALA A 7 -52.15 -0.11 -11.42
CA ALA A 7 -52.20 -1.16 -10.36
C ALA A 7 -53.03 -2.44 -10.70
N MET A 8 -52.39 -3.63 -10.71
CA MET A 8 -52.85 -5.04 -10.42
C MET A 8 -51.94 -6.06 -11.17
N VAL A 9 -51.20 -7.00 -10.56
CA VAL A 9 -51.49 -8.25 -9.80
C VAL A 9 -51.76 -9.52 -10.67
N HIS A 10 -51.06 -10.64 -10.31
CA HIS A 10 -51.10 -12.06 -10.77
C HIS A 10 -50.42 -12.41 -12.12
N SER A 11 -49.58 -13.45 -12.26
CA SER A 11 -49.85 -14.86 -11.93
C SER A 11 -48.59 -15.76 -11.89
N VAL A 12 -48.66 -16.74 -11.01
CA VAL A 12 -47.82 -17.95 -10.85
C VAL A 12 -48.25 -19.02 -11.88
N VAL A 13 -47.32 -19.81 -12.41
CA VAL A 13 -47.63 -21.10 -13.07
C VAL A 13 -46.78 -22.23 -12.49
N TRP A 14 -47.51 -23.26 -12.07
CA TRP A 14 -47.12 -24.54 -11.49
C TRP A 14 -46.74 -25.59 -12.56
N ALA A 15 -45.94 -26.60 -12.16
CA ALA A 15 -46.05 -27.96 -12.70
C ALA A 15 -45.86 -29.02 -11.58
N ILE A 16 -46.86 -29.90 -11.48
CA ILE A 16 -47.16 -31.00 -10.52
C ILE A 16 -46.47 -32.30 -11.04
N LEU A 17 -45.65 -33.05 -10.28
CA LEU A 17 -45.90 -34.09 -9.25
C LEU A 17 -46.67 -35.37 -9.70
N LEU A 18 -46.02 -36.53 -9.62
CA LEU A 18 -46.54 -37.91 -9.41
C LEU A 18 -45.28 -38.74 -9.01
N GLY A 19 -45.06 -39.31 -7.81
CA GLY A 19 -45.87 -40.27 -7.01
C GLY A 19 -45.62 -41.70 -7.52
N VAL A 20 -45.28 -42.77 -6.78
CA VAL A 20 -45.31 -43.16 -5.34
C VAL A 20 -44.46 -44.46 -5.17
N CYS A 21 -44.11 -44.82 -3.91
CA CYS A 21 -43.66 -46.11 -3.34
C CYS A 21 -42.14 -46.35 -3.28
N GLY A 22 -41.51 -46.67 -2.14
CA GLY A 22 -42.02 -47.07 -0.83
C GLY A 22 -40.93 -47.03 0.25
N ALA A 23 -41.41 -47.03 1.50
CA ALA A 23 -40.62 -46.94 2.73
C ALA A 23 -39.72 -48.17 2.97
N LEU A 24 -38.60 -47.97 3.66
CA LEU A 24 -38.16 -48.79 4.80
C LEU A 24 -37.12 -48.00 5.64
N ALA A 25 -37.18 -48.23 6.95
CA ALA A 25 -36.59 -47.46 8.04
C ALA A 25 -35.05 -47.51 8.16
N GLY A 26 -34.47 -46.48 8.76
CA GLY A 26 -33.08 -46.45 9.25
C GLY A 26 -32.82 -45.21 10.10
N GLU A 27 -32.31 -45.41 11.30
CA GLU A 27 -32.18 -44.46 12.41
C GLU A 27 -31.28 -43.25 12.11
N ALA A 28 -31.66 -42.09 12.68
CA ALA A 28 -30.85 -40.89 12.68
C ALA A 28 -29.66 -41.02 13.65
N THR A 29 -28.44 -40.98 13.11
CA THR A 29 -27.22 -40.81 13.90
C THR A 29 -26.63 -39.42 13.66
N SER A 30 -26.35 -38.73 14.76
CA SER A 30 -25.72 -37.41 14.83
C SER A 30 -24.26 -37.51 14.36
N PRO A 31 -23.74 -36.60 13.51
CA PRO A 31 -22.34 -36.63 13.15
C PRO A 31 -21.49 -36.11 14.31
N ALA A 32 -20.59 -36.98 14.78
CA ALA A 32 -19.64 -36.72 15.85
C ALA A 32 -18.63 -35.62 15.46
N ALA A 33 -18.23 -34.83 16.46
CA ALA A 33 -17.13 -33.87 16.38
C ALA A 33 -15.81 -34.58 15.99
N PRO A 34 -14.99 -34.00 15.10
CA PRO A 34 -13.71 -34.58 14.76
C PRO A 34 -12.73 -34.42 15.93
N LYS A 35 -12.10 -35.54 16.31
CA LYS A 35 -11.00 -35.61 17.29
C LYS A 35 -9.77 -34.92 16.70
N LEU A 36 -9.16 -33.99 17.45
CA LEU A 36 -7.80 -33.52 17.19
C LEU A 36 -6.83 -34.71 17.34
N SER A 37 -6.21 -35.13 16.23
CA SER A 37 -5.03 -35.98 16.25
C SER A 37 -3.78 -35.11 16.36
N SER A 38 -2.99 -35.35 17.39
CA SER A 38 -1.68 -34.77 17.63
C SER A 38 -0.64 -35.39 16.68
N ASP A 39 -0.56 -34.88 15.46
CA ASP A 39 0.59 -35.14 14.59
C ASP A 39 1.29 -33.81 14.30
N LYS A 40 2.39 -33.57 15.01
CA LYS A 40 3.38 -32.55 14.65
C LYS A 40 3.98 -32.96 13.31
N ALA A 41 3.40 -32.47 12.21
CA ALA A 41 4.08 -32.46 10.93
C ALA A 41 5.26 -31.49 11.07
N ALA A 42 6.47 -32.03 11.09
CA ALA A 42 7.67 -31.23 10.96
C ALA A 42 7.67 -30.61 9.56
N ALA A 43 7.46 -29.29 9.49
CA ALA A 43 7.66 -28.50 8.28
C ALA A 43 9.06 -28.79 7.73
N THR A 44 9.12 -29.09 6.43
CA THR A 44 10.38 -29.23 5.69
C THR A 44 11.18 -27.94 5.80
N GLU A 45 12.49 -28.03 5.59
CA GLU A 45 13.41 -26.88 5.66
C GLU A 45 13.12 -25.82 4.57
N ASP A 46 12.33 -26.19 3.55
CA ASP A 46 11.84 -25.32 2.47
C ASP A 46 10.59 -24.53 2.88
N ASP A 47 9.62 -25.17 3.57
CA ASP A 47 8.41 -24.49 4.12
C ASP A 47 8.78 -23.43 5.18
N ARG A 48 9.94 -23.55 5.83
CA ARG A 48 10.44 -22.57 6.80
C ARG A 48 11.11 -21.35 6.16
N ARG A 49 11.27 -21.33 4.83
CA ARG A 49 11.71 -20.17 4.05
C ARG A 49 10.56 -19.42 3.36
N GLU A 50 9.29 -19.78 3.63
CA GLU A 50 8.13 -19.36 2.82
C GLU A 50 7.41 -18.05 3.25
N THR A 51 7.80 -17.37 4.34
CA THR A 51 7.12 -16.15 4.79
C THR A 51 8.11 -15.05 5.16
N VAL A 52 7.88 -13.84 4.63
CA VAL A 52 8.56 -12.59 5.01
C VAL A 52 7.76 -11.88 6.11
N GLY A 53 8.44 -11.11 6.95
CA GLY A 53 7.84 -10.46 8.12
C GLY A 53 7.54 -11.41 9.29
N ASN A 54 6.69 -10.94 10.20
CA ASN A 54 6.23 -11.63 11.38
C ASN A 54 5.43 -12.89 10.98
N PRO A 55 5.89 -14.09 11.38
CA PRO A 55 5.25 -15.33 10.98
C PRO A 55 3.84 -15.52 11.59
N LEU A 56 3.52 -14.77 12.65
CA LEU A 56 2.20 -14.83 13.30
C LEU A 56 1.18 -13.91 12.63
N ALA A 57 1.58 -12.94 11.81
CA ALA A 57 0.72 -11.91 11.24
C ALA A 57 -0.62 -12.45 10.66
N PRO A 58 -0.66 -13.53 9.86
CA PRO A 58 -1.93 -14.08 9.37
C PRO A 58 -2.88 -14.55 10.49
N GLY A 59 -2.32 -15.13 11.56
CA GLY A 59 -3.06 -15.55 12.75
C GLY A 59 -3.50 -14.37 13.60
N LEU A 60 -2.67 -13.34 13.71
CA LEU A 60 -2.98 -12.09 14.43
C LEU A 60 -4.13 -11.33 13.76
N MET A 61 -4.18 -11.29 12.43
CA MET A 61 -5.34 -10.71 11.72
C MET A 61 -6.64 -11.46 12.02
N ALA A 62 -6.59 -12.79 12.18
CA ALA A 62 -7.75 -13.56 12.60
C ALA A 62 -8.14 -13.26 14.07
N LEU A 63 -7.15 -13.04 14.94
CA LEU A 63 -7.33 -12.66 16.34
C LEU A 63 -7.99 -11.28 16.47
N VAL A 64 -7.48 -10.25 15.78
CA VAL A 64 -8.07 -8.90 15.76
C VAL A 64 -9.55 -8.95 15.39
N ARG A 65 -9.88 -9.67 14.30
CA ARG A 65 -11.27 -9.83 13.86
C ARG A 65 -12.14 -10.50 14.94
N GLN A 66 -11.59 -11.47 15.66
CA GLN A 66 -12.29 -12.15 16.74
C GLN A 66 -12.52 -11.22 17.93
N GLU A 67 -11.51 -10.47 18.37
CA GLU A 67 -11.61 -9.50 19.46
C GLU A 67 -12.63 -8.41 19.17
N ILE A 68 -12.66 -7.88 17.94
CA ILE A 68 -13.67 -6.92 17.53
C ILE A 68 -15.08 -7.53 17.63
N ARG A 69 -15.29 -8.75 17.11
CA ARG A 69 -16.59 -9.42 17.15
C ARG A 69 -17.06 -9.69 18.58
N ASP A 70 -16.15 -10.16 19.44
CA ASP A 70 -16.44 -10.45 20.84
C ASP A 70 -16.72 -9.17 21.63
N GLY A 71 -15.96 -8.09 21.38
CA GLY A 71 -16.21 -6.79 21.96
C GLY A 71 -17.59 -6.24 21.58
N LEU A 72 -17.92 -6.26 20.28
CA LEU A 72 -19.25 -5.86 19.80
C LEU A 72 -20.36 -6.70 20.45
N ALA A 73 -20.11 -7.99 20.70
CA ALA A 73 -21.06 -8.90 21.32
C ALA A 73 -21.27 -8.71 22.81
N ALA A 74 -20.18 -8.53 23.56
CA ALA A 74 -20.23 -8.27 24.99
C ALA A 74 -21.08 -7.03 25.31
N ARG A 75 -21.02 -6.01 24.44
CA ARG A 75 -21.77 -4.76 24.59
C ARG A 75 -23.10 -4.71 23.84
N ARG A 76 -23.46 -5.77 23.11
CA ARG A 76 -24.71 -5.85 22.31
C ARG A 76 -24.83 -4.77 21.23
N VAL A 77 -23.70 -4.35 20.66
CA VAL A 77 -23.64 -3.30 19.64
C VAL A 77 -23.53 -3.85 18.21
N GLN A 78 -23.56 -5.18 18.02
CA GLN A 78 -23.57 -5.79 16.68
C GLN A 78 -24.69 -5.25 15.77
N PRO A 79 -25.93 -4.98 16.25
CA PRO A 79 -26.95 -4.40 15.39
C PRO A 79 -26.57 -3.02 14.87
N SER A 80 -25.84 -2.22 15.65
CA SER A 80 -25.32 -0.91 15.21
C SER A 80 -24.22 -1.07 14.18
N PHE A 81 -23.30 -2.02 14.40
CA PHE A 81 -22.23 -2.32 13.44
C PHE A 81 -22.78 -2.84 12.11
N GLN A 82 -23.78 -3.73 12.15
CA GLN A 82 -24.48 -4.21 10.95
C GLN A 82 -25.18 -3.07 10.19
N ARG A 83 -25.71 -2.06 10.90
CA ARG A 83 -26.26 -0.86 10.25
C ARG A 83 -25.17 -0.03 9.57
N PHE A 84 -24.00 0.12 10.18
CA PHE A 84 -22.84 0.74 9.53
C PHE A 84 -22.49 0.01 8.24
N CYS A 85 -22.23 -1.30 8.27
CA CYS A 85 -21.89 -2.06 7.06
C CYS A 85 -22.99 -1.97 5.98
N ALA A 86 -24.26 -2.04 6.36
CA ALA A 86 -25.38 -1.90 5.41
C ALA A 86 -25.49 -0.48 4.83
N TYR A 87 -25.19 0.54 5.63
CA TYR A 87 -25.17 1.94 5.20
C TYR A 87 -24.05 2.19 4.19
N THR A 88 -22.83 1.73 4.49
CA THR A 88 -21.68 1.80 3.59
C THR A 88 -21.97 1.10 2.26
N ALA A 89 -22.53 -0.11 2.30
CA ALA A 89 -22.95 -0.84 1.11
C ALA A 89 -23.97 -0.06 0.26
N MET A 90 -24.99 0.52 0.91
CA MET A 90 -25.98 1.37 0.25
C MET A 90 -25.32 2.61 -0.38
N LYS A 91 -24.34 3.23 0.28
CA LYS A 91 -23.60 4.38 -0.27
C LYS A 91 -22.81 4.03 -1.52
N LEU A 92 -22.13 2.88 -1.51
CA LEU A 92 -21.46 2.37 -2.69
C LEU A 92 -22.45 2.09 -3.83
N ASP A 93 -23.57 1.42 -3.55
CA ASP A 93 -24.58 1.08 -4.56
C ASP A 93 -25.19 2.34 -5.20
N THR A 94 -25.56 3.34 -4.38
CA THR A 94 -26.19 4.58 -4.85
C THR A 94 -25.24 5.48 -5.65
N THR A 95 -23.94 5.26 -5.54
CA THR A 95 -22.91 6.03 -6.26
C THR A 95 -22.26 5.24 -7.39
N ALA A 96 -22.64 3.98 -7.66
CA ALA A 96 -21.98 3.11 -8.63
C ALA A 96 -22.14 3.54 -10.11
N GLY A 97 -23.06 4.45 -10.42
CA GLY A 97 -23.31 4.91 -11.79
C GLY A 97 -22.31 5.97 -12.30
N GLU A 98 -22.20 6.09 -13.62
CA GLU A 98 -21.35 7.11 -14.30
C GLU A 98 -21.87 8.55 -14.14
N MET A 99 -23.18 8.71 -13.89
CA MET A 99 -23.83 10.01 -13.70
C MET A 99 -24.63 9.98 -12.41
N SER A 100 -24.29 10.88 -11.48
CA SER A 100 -25.00 11.06 -10.22
C SER A 100 -25.09 12.56 -9.90
N PRO A 101 -26.17 13.04 -9.25
CA PRO A 101 -26.16 14.37 -8.64
C PRO A 101 -25.23 14.45 -7.42
N SER A 102 -24.67 13.33 -6.96
CA SER A 102 -23.64 13.25 -5.92
C SER A 102 -22.26 13.66 -6.46
N GLU A 103 -21.41 14.20 -5.58
CA GLU A 103 -19.99 14.42 -5.88
C GLU A 103 -19.19 13.10 -6.02
N VAL A 104 -19.74 11.98 -5.56
CA VAL A 104 -19.19 10.62 -5.72
C VAL A 104 -19.94 9.88 -6.83
N THR A 105 -19.19 9.30 -7.76
CA THR A 105 -19.70 8.50 -8.90
C THR A 105 -18.95 7.17 -9.01
N GLY A 106 -19.37 6.28 -9.91
CA GLY A 106 -18.76 4.96 -10.11
C GLY A 106 -17.45 5.01 -10.90
N ASN A 107 -17.12 6.16 -11.48
CA ASN A 107 -15.95 6.36 -12.34
C ASN A 107 -14.67 5.92 -11.64
N CYS A 108 -13.87 5.10 -12.34
CA CYS A 108 -12.61 4.53 -11.89
C CYS A 108 -12.68 3.60 -10.67
N ARG A 109 -13.87 3.20 -10.21
CA ARG A 109 -14.00 2.39 -8.98
C ARG A 109 -13.45 0.98 -9.19
N LEU A 110 -12.46 0.60 -8.39
CA LEU A 110 -11.92 -0.75 -8.37
C LEU A 110 -12.83 -1.71 -7.60
N ARG A 111 -13.01 -2.94 -8.11
CA ARG A 111 -13.82 -3.97 -7.43
C ARG A 111 -13.21 -4.43 -6.12
N TRP A 112 -11.87 -4.45 -6.01
CA TRP A 112 -11.23 -4.84 -4.75
C TRP A 112 -11.45 -3.80 -3.65
N PHE A 113 -11.40 -2.51 -3.99
CA PHE A 113 -11.80 -1.44 -3.09
C PHE A 113 -13.26 -1.62 -2.61
N ASP A 114 -14.19 -1.81 -3.54
CA ASP A 114 -15.61 -1.99 -3.23
C ASP A 114 -15.83 -3.20 -2.30
N TYR A 115 -15.08 -4.29 -2.51
CA TYR A 115 -15.07 -5.45 -1.62
C TYR A 115 -14.54 -5.11 -0.22
N LEU A 116 -13.35 -4.52 -0.09
CA LEU A 116 -12.75 -4.24 1.21
C LEU A 116 -13.63 -3.32 2.07
N LEU A 117 -14.21 -2.28 1.48
CA LEU A 117 -15.05 -1.35 2.23
C LEU A 117 -16.40 -1.98 2.67
N ARG A 118 -16.94 -2.96 1.92
CA ARG A 118 -18.12 -3.74 2.34
C ARG A 118 -17.81 -4.79 3.41
N HIS A 119 -16.55 -5.17 3.53
CA HIS A 119 -16.08 -6.23 4.41
C HIS A 119 -15.01 -5.68 5.39
N PRO A 120 -15.37 -4.67 6.21
CA PRO A 120 -14.38 -3.92 6.99
C PRO A 120 -13.66 -4.75 8.06
N LEU A 121 -14.21 -5.90 8.47
CA LEU A 121 -13.55 -6.81 9.42
C LEU A 121 -12.65 -7.85 8.74
N GLU A 122 -12.81 -8.06 7.44
CA GLU A 122 -11.93 -8.90 6.63
C GLU A 122 -10.82 -8.10 5.96
N ALA A 123 -11.03 -6.79 5.79
CA ALA A 123 -10.13 -5.92 5.05
C ALA A 123 -8.68 -5.88 5.57
N PRO A 124 -8.41 -5.81 6.90
CA PRO A 124 -7.03 -5.87 7.41
C PRO A 124 -6.30 -7.14 7.00
N ALA A 125 -6.95 -8.30 7.08
CA ALA A 125 -6.34 -9.60 6.73
C ALA A 125 -6.03 -9.71 5.23
N GLU A 126 -6.89 -9.16 4.37
CA GLU A 126 -6.65 -9.12 2.93
C GLU A 126 -5.50 -8.17 2.56
N ALA A 127 -5.38 -7.04 3.26
CA ALA A 127 -4.31 -6.07 3.06
C ALA A 127 -2.95 -6.58 3.59
N GLU A 128 -2.92 -7.19 4.77
CA GLU A 128 -1.74 -7.89 5.31
C GLU A 128 -1.23 -8.91 4.29
N LYS A 129 -2.12 -9.80 3.82
CA LYS A 129 -1.74 -10.84 2.87
C LYS A 129 -1.27 -10.27 1.55
N PHE A 130 -1.91 -9.20 1.08
CA PHE A 130 -1.52 -8.52 -0.16
C PHE A 130 -0.12 -7.92 -0.04
N THR A 131 0.15 -7.12 1.00
CA THR A 131 1.45 -6.46 1.22
C THR A 131 2.57 -7.47 1.45
N ARG A 132 2.37 -8.48 2.30
CA ARG A 132 3.37 -9.56 2.52
C ARG A 132 3.73 -10.29 1.25
N HIS A 133 2.72 -10.65 0.44
CA HIS A 133 2.97 -11.34 -0.81
C HIS A 133 3.61 -10.43 -1.85
N LEU A 134 3.20 -9.16 -1.91
CA LEU A 134 3.78 -8.18 -2.83
C LEU A 134 5.27 -8.03 -2.56
N HIS A 135 5.67 -7.72 -1.33
CA HIS A 135 7.08 -7.61 -0.95
C HIS A 135 7.85 -8.90 -1.20
N ARG A 136 7.35 -10.06 -0.72
CA ARG A 136 7.99 -11.36 -0.97
C ARG A 136 8.23 -11.63 -2.45
N PHE A 137 7.29 -11.25 -3.31
CA PHE A 137 7.45 -11.39 -4.75
C PHE A 137 8.47 -10.41 -5.30
N LEU A 138 8.43 -9.16 -4.86
CA LEU A 138 9.36 -8.11 -5.29
C LEU A 138 10.79 -8.38 -4.83
N MET A 139 11.03 -9.04 -3.70
CA MET A 139 12.35 -9.58 -3.29
C MET A 139 12.94 -10.59 -4.30
N GLY A 140 12.11 -11.24 -5.12
CA GLY A 140 12.58 -12.14 -6.15
C GLY A 140 13.13 -11.40 -7.37
N GLY A 141 13.88 -12.13 -8.21
CA GLY A 141 14.29 -11.63 -9.53
C GLY A 141 13.12 -11.58 -10.54
N PRO A 142 13.33 -11.92 -11.82
CA PRO A 142 12.33 -11.70 -12.88
C PRO A 142 11.02 -12.46 -12.65
N SER A 143 11.09 -13.69 -12.12
CA SER A 143 9.92 -14.48 -11.74
C SER A 143 9.15 -13.88 -10.57
N GLY A 144 9.85 -13.21 -9.65
CA GLY A 144 9.24 -12.52 -8.52
C GLY A 144 8.46 -11.30 -8.98
N LEU A 145 9.08 -10.44 -9.80
CA LEU A 145 8.40 -9.30 -10.40
C LEU A 145 7.20 -9.72 -11.28
N ASP A 146 7.29 -10.85 -12.00
CA ASP A 146 6.15 -11.44 -12.72
C ASP A 146 4.98 -11.76 -11.79
N GLN A 147 5.27 -12.39 -10.65
CA GLN A 147 4.27 -12.75 -9.64
C GLN A 147 3.66 -11.51 -8.96
N ALA A 148 4.46 -10.48 -8.68
CA ALA A 148 3.99 -9.20 -8.17
C ALA A 148 3.00 -8.52 -9.14
N LEU A 149 3.35 -8.45 -10.43
CA LEU A 149 2.47 -7.91 -11.47
C LEU A 149 1.21 -8.76 -11.66
N MET A 150 1.31 -10.08 -11.55
CA MET A 150 0.15 -10.99 -11.54
C MET A 150 -0.78 -10.72 -10.37
N LEU A 151 -0.24 -10.51 -9.16
CA LEU A 151 -1.03 -10.16 -7.98
C LEU A 151 -1.74 -8.81 -8.20
N ALA A 152 -1.00 -7.78 -8.61
CA ALA A 152 -1.50 -6.43 -8.84
C ALA A 152 -2.62 -6.38 -9.88
N ARG A 153 -2.49 -7.06 -11.03
CA ARG A 153 -3.55 -7.04 -12.07
C ARG A 153 -4.89 -7.59 -11.58
N THR A 154 -4.89 -8.53 -10.61
CA THR A 154 -6.14 -9.04 -10.05
C THR A 154 -6.86 -8.00 -9.20
N ARG A 155 -6.11 -7.08 -8.57
CA ARG A 155 -6.63 -6.01 -7.72
C ARG A 155 -7.02 -4.77 -8.52
N MET A 156 -6.38 -4.58 -9.67
CA MET A 156 -6.63 -3.49 -10.61
C MET A 156 -7.68 -3.80 -11.69
N ASP A 157 -8.44 -4.89 -11.55
CA ASP A 157 -9.45 -5.32 -12.53
C ASP A 157 -8.92 -5.62 -13.94
N CYS A 158 -7.63 -5.94 -14.04
CA CYS A 158 -6.93 -6.25 -15.30
C CYS A 158 -6.84 -7.76 -15.60
N GLY A 159 -7.59 -8.58 -14.85
CA GLY A 159 -7.75 -10.02 -15.11
C GLY A 159 -6.62 -10.88 -14.54
N VAL A 160 -6.63 -12.15 -14.92
CA VAL A 160 -5.63 -13.16 -14.51
C VAL A 160 -4.84 -13.62 -15.75
N ARG A 161 -3.63 -14.12 -15.54
CA ARG A 161 -2.84 -14.81 -16.57
C ARG A 161 -2.01 -15.92 -15.93
N GLU A 162 -1.43 -16.77 -16.76
CA GLU A 162 -0.42 -17.73 -16.34
C GLU A 162 0.93 -17.04 -16.10
N ALA A 163 1.74 -17.65 -15.24
CA ALA A 163 3.12 -17.22 -14.99
C ALA A 163 3.96 -17.36 -16.27
N ARG A 164 4.89 -16.42 -16.48
CA ARG A 164 5.80 -16.46 -17.62
C ARG A 164 6.93 -17.45 -17.39
N SER A 165 7.41 -18.08 -18.46
CA SER A 165 8.68 -18.80 -18.43
C SER A 165 9.80 -17.86 -18.81
N PHE A 166 10.85 -17.83 -18.01
CA PHE A 166 12.05 -17.04 -18.28
C PHE A 166 13.11 -17.93 -18.95
N PRO A 167 13.60 -17.57 -20.15
CA PRO A 167 14.63 -18.34 -20.82
C PRO A 167 15.95 -18.23 -20.04
N LYS A 168 16.70 -19.34 -19.95
CA LYS A 168 18.06 -19.28 -19.42
C LYS A 168 18.95 -18.60 -20.46
N VAL A 169 19.44 -17.41 -20.13
CA VAL A 169 20.39 -16.68 -20.97
C VAL A 169 21.80 -17.20 -20.67
N THR A 170 22.57 -17.52 -21.71
CA THR A 170 23.92 -18.10 -21.58
C THR A 170 24.97 -17.45 -22.45
N SER A 171 24.59 -16.46 -23.26
CA SER A 171 25.51 -15.66 -24.06
C SER A 171 25.00 -14.23 -24.23
N THR A 172 25.91 -13.32 -24.56
CA THR A 172 25.62 -11.93 -24.89
C THR A 172 24.60 -11.78 -26.03
N GLU A 173 24.72 -12.59 -27.09
CA GLU A 173 23.78 -12.53 -28.23
C GLU A 173 22.37 -12.92 -27.80
N GLN A 174 22.23 -13.95 -26.96
CA GLN A 174 20.93 -14.33 -26.40
C GLN A 174 20.37 -13.21 -25.51
N ALA A 175 21.20 -12.52 -24.74
CA ALA A 175 20.77 -11.39 -23.91
C ALA A 175 20.21 -10.23 -24.77
N LEU A 176 20.91 -9.89 -25.86
CA LEU A 176 20.47 -8.87 -26.82
C LEU A 176 19.17 -9.28 -27.53
N ASP A 177 19.03 -10.54 -27.93
CA ASP A 177 17.80 -11.07 -28.54
C ASP A 177 16.61 -10.99 -27.56
N VAL A 178 16.84 -11.26 -26.27
CA VAL A 178 15.81 -11.14 -25.22
C VAL A 178 15.40 -9.68 -25.03
N LEU A 179 16.35 -8.75 -25.01
CA LEU A 179 16.05 -7.31 -24.95
C LEU A 179 15.23 -6.85 -26.16
N GLU A 180 15.62 -7.23 -27.39
CA GLU A 180 14.85 -6.89 -28.59
C GLU A 180 13.41 -7.42 -28.54
N GLN A 181 13.23 -8.65 -28.06
CA GLN A 181 11.91 -9.25 -27.87
C GLN A 181 11.08 -8.52 -26.80
N ALA A 182 11.70 -8.15 -25.68
CA ALA A 182 11.05 -7.37 -24.61
C ALA A 182 10.57 -6.02 -25.14
N LEU A 183 11.43 -5.29 -25.88
CA LEU A 183 11.09 -4.01 -26.50
C LEU A 183 9.94 -4.15 -27.50
N THR A 184 10.00 -5.15 -28.38
CA THR A 184 8.95 -5.42 -29.39
C THR A 184 7.61 -5.75 -28.73
N ALA A 185 7.62 -6.57 -27.68
CA ALA A 185 6.43 -6.94 -26.93
C ALA A 185 5.84 -5.74 -26.18
N ALA A 186 6.68 -4.91 -25.55
CA ALA A 186 6.25 -3.69 -24.88
C ALA A 186 5.62 -2.68 -25.85
N GLN A 187 6.18 -2.50 -27.05
CA GLN A 187 5.59 -1.62 -28.08
C GLN A 187 4.26 -2.15 -28.61
N SER A 188 4.16 -3.46 -28.80
CA SER A 188 2.92 -4.11 -29.22
C SER A 188 1.81 -3.94 -28.17
N ALA A 189 2.17 -4.09 -26.89
CA ALA A 189 1.26 -3.89 -25.77
C ALA A 189 0.86 -2.42 -25.60
N TYR A 190 1.79 -1.48 -25.77
CA TYR A 190 1.50 -0.04 -25.82
C TYR A 190 0.47 0.29 -26.91
N ALA A 191 0.67 -0.23 -28.13
CA ALA A 191 -0.26 0.00 -29.23
C ALA A 191 -1.65 -0.59 -28.93
N ALA A 192 -1.70 -1.78 -28.32
CA ALA A 192 -2.95 -2.40 -27.89
C ALA A 192 -3.68 -1.59 -26.80
N ALA A 193 -2.94 -1.00 -25.85
CA ALA A 193 -3.52 -0.16 -24.79
C ALA A 193 -4.27 1.05 -25.36
N LEU A 194 -3.73 1.66 -26.42
CA LEU A 194 -4.33 2.82 -27.08
C LEU A 194 -5.36 2.47 -28.17
N ALA A 195 -5.39 1.23 -28.66
CA ALA A 195 -6.24 0.81 -29.78
C ALA A 195 -7.75 1.13 -29.63
N PRO A 196 -8.35 1.12 -28.42
CA PRO A 196 -9.75 1.52 -28.25
C PRO A 196 -10.02 3.02 -28.47
N LEU A 197 -8.99 3.87 -28.43
CA LEU A 197 -9.11 5.31 -28.58
C LEU A 197 -9.03 5.73 -30.05
N THR A 198 -9.72 6.80 -30.38
CA THR A 198 -9.55 7.49 -31.67
C THR A 198 -8.25 8.31 -31.66
N PRO A 199 -7.67 8.63 -32.84
CA PRO A 199 -6.48 9.48 -32.92
C PRO A 199 -6.63 10.85 -32.23
N SER A 200 -7.83 11.44 -32.26
CA SER A 200 -8.12 12.69 -31.54
C SER A 200 -8.11 12.52 -30.03
N GLU A 201 -8.60 11.39 -29.51
CA GLU A 201 -8.59 11.11 -28.07
C GLU A 201 -7.16 10.81 -27.57
N VAL A 202 -6.34 10.13 -28.37
CA VAL A 202 -4.91 9.95 -28.05
C VAL A 202 -4.18 11.29 -27.99
N ALA A 203 -4.45 12.19 -28.94
CA ALA A 203 -3.90 13.54 -28.93
C ALA A 203 -4.40 14.35 -27.71
N GLU A 204 -5.68 14.20 -27.35
CA GLU A 204 -6.28 14.84 -26.17
C GLU A 204 -5.57 14.39 -24.87
N LEU A 205 -5.34 13.08 -24.69
CA LEU A 205 -4.56 12.55 -23.55
C LEU A 205 -3.14 13.10 -23.54
N SER A 206 -2.41 12.96 -24.66
CA SER A 206 -1.00 13.36 -24.76
C SER A 206 -0.79 14.85 -24.43
N GLN A 207 -1.73 15.71 -24.80
CA GLN A 207 -1.64 17.15 -24.56
C GLN A 207 -2.05 17.57 -23.14
N ASN A 208 -2.96 16.83 -22.50
CA ASN A 208 -3.63 17.30 -21.28
C ASN A 208 -3.24 16.54 -20.00
N LEU A 209 -2.66 15.32 -20.09
CA LEU A 209 -2.26 14.55 -18.91
C LEU A 209 -1.38 15.36 -17.94
N TYR A 210 -0.27 15.91 -18.44
CA TYR A 210 0.65 16.66 -17.59
C TYR A 210 0.07 18.00 -17.09
N PRO A 211 -0.49 18.89 -17.94
CA PRO A 211 -1.04 20.17 -17.46
C PRO A 211 -2.17 20.03 -16.44
N VAL A 212 -3.05 19.03 -16.60
CA VAL A 212 -4.22 18.84 -15.74
C VAL A 212 -3.85 18.18 -14.42
N PHE A 213 -3.10 17.07 -14.47
CA PHE A 213 -2.81 16.30 -13.27
C PHE A 213 -1.58 16.81 -12.51
N VAL A 214 -0.71 17.61 -13.13
CA VAL A 214 0.57 18.07 -12.56
C VAL A 214 0.72 19.58 -12.60
N GLY A 215 0.84 20.14 -13.80
CA GLY A 215 1.36 21.49 -14.02
C GLY A 215 0.52 22.56 -13.32
N ASN A 216 -0.80 22.49 -13.47
CA ASN A 216 -1.71 23.46 -12.86
C ASN A 216 -2.11 23.09 -11.42
N ASN A 217 -1.78 21.92 -10.90
CA ASN A 217 -2.35 21.43 -9.65
C ASN A 217 -1.41 21.58 -8.45
N THR A 218 -1.85 22.33 -7.43
CA THR A 218 -1.13 22.53 -6.17
C THR A 218 -1.82 21.90 -4.96
N ASN A 219 -3.07 21.44 -5.11
CA ASN A 219 -3.85 20.84 -4.03
C ASN A 219 -3.81 19.32 -4.15
N GLY A 220 -3.61 18.60 -3.05
CA GLY A 220 -3.49 17.14 -3.12
C GLY A 220 -4.83 16.39 -3.30
N HIS A 221 -5.96 16.96 -2.85
CA HIS A 221 -7.25 16.25 -2.80
C HIS A 221 -8.14 16.39 -4.04
N THR A 222 -7.82 17.31 -4.96
CA THR A 222 -8.66 17.64 -6.11
C THR A 222 -7.83 18.29 -7.22
N LEU A 223 -8.47 18.66 -8.32
CA LEU A 223 -7.87 19.36 -9.44
C LEU A 223 -8.47 20.76 -9.62
N ILE A 224 -7.70 21.66 -10.22
CA ILE A 224 -8.22 22.97 -10.69
C ILE A 224 -9.26 22.76 -11.80
N ASP A 225 -8.93 21.97 -12.82
CA ASP A 225 -9.86 21.64 -13.91
C ASP A 225 -10.44 20.24 -13.72
N ARG A 226 -11.48 20.15 -12.89
CA ARG A 226 -12.18 18.89 -12.58
C ARG A 226 -12.90 18.31 -13.79
N GLY A 227 -13.41 19.17 -14.68
CA GLY A 227 -14.15 18.74 -15.87
C GLY A 227 -13.24 18.02 -16.85
N MET A 228 -12.08 18.62 -17.15
CA MET A 228 -11.07 17.96 -17.98
C MET A 228 -10.48 16.74 -17.26
N GLY A 229 -10.20 16.83 -15.95
CA GLY A 229 -9.74 15.68 -15.17
C GLY A 229 -10.65 14.46 -15.29
N ARG A 230 -11.97 14.67 -15.21
CA ARG A 230 -12.97 13.60 -15.38
C ARG A 230 -12.93 13.05 -16.80
N ARG A 231 -12.89 13.93 -17.80
CA ARG A 231 -12.77 13.54 -19.22
C ARG A 231 -11.55 12.65 -19.48
N LEU A 232 -10.39 12.99 -18.91
CA LEU A 232 -9.19 12.17 -19.05
C LEU A 232 -9.33 10.82 -18.34
N CYS A 233 -9.99 10.76 -17.18
CA CYS A 233 -10.31 9.51 -16.49
C CYS A 233 -11.24 8.61 -17.33
N ASP A 234 -12.26 9.17 -17.97
CA ASP A 234 -13.16 8.45 -18.88
C ASP A 234 -12.39 7.83 -20.06
N LEU A 235 -11.41 8.56 -20.61
CA LEU A 235 -10.54 8.03 -21.66
C LEU A 235 -9.63 6.90 -21.15
N MET A 236 -9.10 7.01 -19.93
CA MET A 236 -8.32 5.94 -19.29
C MET A 236 -9.16 4.68 -19.03
N GLU A 237 -10.45 4.82 -18.69
CA GLU A 237 -11.38 3.68 -18.57
C GLU A 237 -11.66 3.01 -19.92
N LYS A 238 -11.69 3.79 -21.00
CA LYS A 238 -11.92 3.29 -22.37
C LYS A 238 -10.74 2.49 -22.94
N MET A 239 -9.52 2.75 -22.49
CA MET A 239 -8.30 2.08 -22.93
C MET A 239 -8.25 0.60 -22.54
N ASP A 240 -7.39 -0.18 -23.22
CA ASP A 240 -7.11 -1.55 -22.78
C ASP A 240 -6.08 -1.53 -21.64
N ARG A 241 -6.58 -1.41 -20.41
CA ARG A 241 -5.75 -1.41 -19.20
C ARG A 241 -4.99 -2.73 -18.98
N ARG A 242 -5.45 -3.85 -19.56
CA ARG A 242 -4.70 -5.13 -19.48
C ARG A 242 -3.45 -5.07 -20.31
N ALA A 243 -3.50 -4.36 -21.43
CA ALA A 243 -2.33 -4.17 -22.28
C ALA A 243 -1.24 -3.34 -21.59
N TRP A 244 -1.57 -2.43 -20.67
CA TRP A 244 -0.55 -1.80 -19.82
C TRP A 244 0.19 -2.79 -18.92
N PHE A 245 -0.53 -3.70 -18.28
CA PHE A 245 0.12 -4.78 -17.54
C PHE A 245 0.93 -5.69 -18.45
N ASN A 246 0.48 -5.97 -19.67
CA ASN A 246 1.27 -6.77 -20.62
C ASN A 246 2.56 -6.06 -21.05
N ALA A 247 2.57 -4.72 -21.11
CA ALA A 247 3.77 -3.94 -21.37
C ALA A 247 4.77 -4.03 -20.20
N ALA A 248 4.30 -3.88 -18.96
CA ALA A 248 5.12 -4.10 -17.77
C ALA A 248 5.65 -5.55 -17.71
N ASP A 249 4.78 -6.53 -17.96
CA ASP A 249 5.13 -7.95 -17.99
C ASP A 249 6.23 -8.24 -19.02
N ALA A 250 6.29 -7.51 -20.14
CA ALA A 250 7.29 -7.71 -21.18
C ALA A 250 8.69 -7.31 -20.74
N LEU A 251 8.80 -6.38 -19.80
CA LEU A 251 10.07 -5.84 -19.33
C LEU A 251 10.64 -6.56 -18.11
N THR A 252 9.86 -7.42 -17.45
CA THR A 252 10.31 -8.12 -16.21
C THR A 252 11.58 -8.95 -16.40
N VAL A 253 11.77 -9.53 -17.59
CA VAL A 253 12.98 -10.31 -17.93
C VAL A 253 14.27 -9.48 -17.85
N LEU A 254 14.18 -8.15 -17.97
CA LEU A 254 15.34 -7.26 -17.91
C LEU A 254 15.87 -7.05 -16.49
N THR A 255 15.22 -7.64 -15.48
CA THR A 255 15.69 -7.70 -14.09
C THR A 255 16.43 -9.00 -13.76
N ASP A 256 16.68 -9.87 -14.75
CA ASP A 256 17.40 -11.13 -14.54
C ASP A 256 18.91 -10.87 -14.32
N PRO A 257 19.48 -11.19 -13.14
CA PRO A 257 20.90 -10.98 -12.87
C PRO A 257 21.82 -11.70 -13.87
N GLU A 258 21.41 -12.87 -14.39
CA GLU A 258 22.20 -13.57 -15.40
C GLU A 258 22.18 -12.81 -16.73
N LEU A 259 21.03 -12.24 -17.13
CA LEU A 259 20.94 -11.40 -18.33
C LEU A 259 21.82 -10.14 -18.20
N LEU A 260 21.77 -9.46 -17.06
CA LEU A 260 22.60 -8.29 -16.77
C LEU A 260 24.10 -8.66 -16.78
N HIS A 261 24.47 -9.82 -16.23
CA HIS A 261 25.83 -10.34 -16.30
C HIS A 261 26.29 -10.58 -17.74
N GLN A 262 25.42 -11.11 -18.62
CA GLN A 262 25.75 -11.29 -20.04
C GLN A 262 25.94 -9.97 -20.78
N PHE A 263 25.32 -8.87 -20.34
CA PHE A 263 25.60 -7.54 -20.86
C PHE A 263 26.98 -7.02 -20.45
N LYS A 264 27.43 -7.26 -19.22
CA LYS A 264 28.82 -6.93 -18.79
C LYS A 264 29.90 -7.59 -19.66
N ALA A 265 29.56 -8.73 -20.27
CA ALA A 265 30.43 -9.48 -21.17
C ALA A 265 30.41 -9.02 -22.64
N ILE A 266 29.61 -8.00 -23.00
CA ILE A 266 29.59 -7.45 -24.37
C ILE A 266 31.00 -7.05 -24.79
N THR A 267 31.46 -7.63 -25.91
CA THR A 267 32.76 -7.29 -26.49
C THR A 267 32.68 -5.93 -27.20
N PRO A 268 33.46 -4.92 -26.80
CA PRO A 268 33.45 -3.61 -27.44
C PRO A 268 33.86 -3.69 -28.92
N GLU A 269 33.21 -2.90 -29.77
CA GLU A 269 33.65 -2.66 -31.16
C GLU A 269 34.31 -1.27 -31.30
N GLU A 270 34.54 -0.83 -32.53
CA GLU A 270 35.11 0.51 -32.78
C GLU A 270 34.13 1.60 -32.31
N ASN A 271 34.66 2.61 -31.62
CA ASN A 271 33.86 3.69 -31.07
C ASN A 271 33.06 4.43 -32.16
N VAL A 272 31.74 4.53 -31.98
CA VAL A 272 30.82 5.18 -32.92
C VAL A 272 30.38 6.55 -32.39
N PRO A 273 30.70 7.67 -33.04
CA PRO A 273 30.18 8.96 -32.63
C PRO A 273 28.64 9.00 -32.78
N VAL A 274 27.93 9.19 -31.66
CA VAL A 274 26.47 9.33 -31.64
C VAL A 274 26.07 10.70 -31.14
N LYS A 275 25.22 11.40 -31.91
CA LYS A 275 24.71 12.71 -31.52
C LYS A 275 23.89 12.56 -30.23
N GLY A 276 24.21 13.34 -29.22
CA GLY A 276 23.57 13.25 -27.91
C GLY A 276 24.31 12.36 -26.91
N VAL A 277 25.41 11.73 -27.31
CA VAL A 277 26.32 11.03 -26.38
C VAL A 277 27.67 11.74 -26.38
N THR A 278 28.18 12.04 -25.18
CA THR A 278 29.58 12.46 -24.99
C THR A 278 30.28 11.35 -24.25
N GLY A 279 31.29 10.74 -24.86
CA GLY A 279 31.93 9.54 -24.33
C GLY A 279 32.05 8.46 -25.40
N SER A 280 32.19 7.21 -24.99
CA SER A 280 32.38 6.08 -25.90
C SER A 280 31.11 5.28 -26.11
N VAL A 281 30.78 4.98 -27.37
CA VAL A 281 29.71 4.07 -27.76
C VAL A 281 30.36 2.92 -28.50
N VAL A 282 30.24 1.73 -27.95
CA VAL A 282 30.96 0.55 -28.44
C VAL A 282 30.12 -0.31 -29.37
N ARG A 283 28.78 -0.15 -29.39
CA ARG A 283 27.90 -0.76 -30.41
C ARG A 283 26.66 0.09 -30.69
N ARG A 284 26.15 0.00 -31.92
CA ARG A 284 24.85 0.55 -32.34
C ARG A 284 24.09 -0.49 -33.16
N ILE A 285 23.06 -1.09 -32.57
CA ILE A 285 22.33 -2.22 -33.13
C ILE A 285 20.96 -1.73 -33.59
N VAL A 286 20.68 -1.80 -34.89
CA VAL A 286 19.39 -1.36 -35.45
C VAL A 286 18.42 -2.52 -35.45
N THR A 287 17.29 -2.38 -34.76
CA THR A 287 16.22 -3.38 -34.70
C THR A 287 14.91 -2.82 -35.25
N SER A 288 13.88 -3.67 -35.42
CA SER A 288 12.54 -3.20 -35.75
C SER A 288 11.85 -2.45 -34.60
N ALA A 289 12.29 -2.64 -33.37
CA ALA A 289 11.78 -1.95 -32.18
C ALA A 289 12.52 -0.61 -31.92
N GLY A 290 13.50 -0.24 -32.74
CA GLY A 290 14.36 0.92 -32.52
C GLY A 290 15.81 0.52 -32.27
N THR A 291 16.70 1.51 -32.23
CA THR A 291 18.13 1.29 -32.04
C THR A 291 18.40 0.88 -30.58
N ILE A 292 19.24 -0.13 -30.37
CA ILE A 292 19.87 -0.45 -29.09
C ILE A 292 21.29 0.14 -29.13
N LEU A 293 21.60 0.98 -28.15
CA LEU A 293 22.90 1.63 -28.01
C LEU A 293 23.68 0.96 -26.88
N VAL A 294 24.97 0.68 -27.10
CA VAL A 294 25.84 0.15 -26.05
C VAL A 294 26.96 1.15 -25.74
N GLY A 295 26.98 1.65 -24.51
CA GLY A 295 28.00 2.49 -23.91
C GLY A 295 29.31 1.77 -23.66
N GLY A 296 30.38 2.52 -23.38
CA GLY A 296 31.67 1.95 -23.00
C GLY A 296 31.74 1.68 -21.50
N LYS A 297 32.96 1.60 -20.97
CA LYS A 297 33.24 1.46 -19.53
C LYS A 297 33.84 2.73 -18.91
N ASP A 298 33.92 3.78 -19.73
CA ASP A 298 34.45 5.07 -19.36
C ASP A 298 33.25 6.00 -19.23
N LYS A 299 33.37 7.01 -18.36
CA LYS A 299 32.38 8.06 -18.18
C LYS A 299 31.79 8.57 -19.49
N ASN A 300 30.48 8.44 -19.58
CA ASN A 300 29.61 8.92 -20.63
C ASN A 300 28.65 10.01 -20.13
N THR A 301 28.02 10.67 -21.09
CA THR A 301 26.89 11.56 -20.83
C THR A 301 25.87 11.34 -21.94
N TYR A 302 24.65 10.96 -21.55
CA TYR A 302 23.54 10.65 -22.43
C TYR A 302 22.48 11.75 -22.38
N ASP A 303 22.39 12.56 -23.43
CA ASP A 303 21.25 13.44 -23.67
C ASP A 303 20.12 12.61 -24.33
N LEU A 304 19.37 11.84 -23.52
CA LEU A 304 18.45 10.79 -23.99
C LEU A 304 17.33 11.31 -24.91
N ASP A 305 16.92 12.56 -24.76
CA ASP A 305 15.93 13.20 -25.63
C ASP A 305 16.46 13.52 -27.04
N LYS A 306 17.79 13.54 -27.23
CA LYS A 306 18.41 13.69 -28.57
C LYS A 306 18.53 12.35 -29.31
N LEU A 307 18.27 11.23 -28.64
CA LEU A 307 18.37 9.87 -29.16
C LEU A 307 17.00 9.36 -29.65
N GLU A 308 16.38 10.10 -30.57
CA GLU A 308 14.98 9.89 -30.99
C GLU A 308 14.69 8.50 -31.58
N ASP A 309 15.68 7.84 -32.20
CA ASP A 309 15.56 6.49 -32.77
C ASP A 309 15.98 5.36 -31.81
N VAL A 310 16.50 5.69 -30.63
CA VAL A 310 17.02 4.72 -29.65
C VAL A 310 15.90 4.29 -28.72
N ALA A 311 15.62 2.98 -28.66
CA ALA A 311 14.65 2.38 -27.75
C ALA A 311 15.31 1.80 -26.49
N ALA A 312 16.61 1.52 -26.53
CA ALA A 312 17.35 1.07 -25.36
C ALA A 312 18.80 1.59 -25.32
N VAL A 313 19.27 1.90 -24.13
CA VAL A 313 20.69 2.12 -23.81
C VAL A 313 21.13 1.02 -22.83
N ILE A 314 22.26 0.38 -23.12
CA ILE A 314 23.00 -0.47 -22.19
C ILE A 314 24.35 0.20 -21.97
N ASP A 315 24.64 0.71 -20.78
CA ASP A 315 25.98 1.14 -20.43
C ASP A 315 26.76 0.00 -19.77
N LEU A 316 28.07 -0.10 -20.04
CA LEU A 316 28.92 -1.17 -19.49
C LEU A 316 29.67 -0.72 -18.22
N GLY A 317 29.64 0.58 -17.92
CA GLY A 317 29.91 1.20 -16.64
C GLY A 317 30.69 2.52 -16.74
N GLY A 318 31.05 3.04 -15.57
CA GLY A 318 31.73 4.33 -15.38
C GLY A 318 30.77 5.36 -14.81
N ASP A 319 31.28 6.35 -14.06
CA ASP A 319 30.44 7.35 -13.40
C ASP A 319 29.72 8.25 -14.42
N ASP A 320 28.50 7.92 -14.78
CA ASP A 320 27.79 8.45 -15.93
C ASP A 320 26.83 9.59 -15.60
N VAL A 321 26.34 10.23 -16.66
CA VAL A 321 25.32 11.27 -16.54
C VAL A 321 24.21 11.05 -17.57
N TYR A 322 23.02 10.72 -17.09
CA TYR A 322 21.83 10.52 -17.88
C TYR A 322 20.94 11.77 -17.78
N ARG A 323 20.69 12.42 -18.92
CA ARG A 323 19.86 13.63 -19.00
C ARG A 323 18.53 13.37 -19.68
N GLU A 324 17.47 13.78 -19.00
CA GLU A 324 16.08 13.65 -19.45
C GLU A 324 15.76 12.18 -19.82
N GLY A 325 15.08 11.91 -20.95
CA GLY A 325 14.72 10.54 -21.36
C GLY A 325 13.23 10.29 -21.40
N ALA A 326 12.47 11.19 -22.02
CA ALA A 326 11.02 11.05 -22.11
C ALA A 326 10.61 10.07 -23.23
N ALA A 327 9.68 9.16 -22.91
CA ALA A 327 8.90 8.45 -23.92
C ALA A 327 7.95 9.43 -24.64
N THR A 328 7.67 9.17 -25.91
CA THR A 328 6.78 9.98 -26.75
C THR A 328 5.91 9.09 -27.64
N LEU A 329 4.90 9.65 -28.30
CA LEU A 329 4.11 8.88 -29.27
C LEU A 329 4.97 8.30 -30.41
N ALA A 330 6.10 8.93 -30.75
CA ALA A 330 7.03 8.46 -31.79
C ALA A 330 8.08 7.47 -31.26
N ARG A 331 8.40 7.56 -29.95
CA ARG A 331 9.28 6.64 -29.23
C ARG A 331 8.55 6.17 -27.95
N PRO A 332 7.61 5.21 -28.08
CA PRO A 332 6.68 4.88 -26.99
C PRO A 332 7.30 4.02 -25.89
N VAL A 333 8.48 3.42 -26.15
CA VAL A 333 9.23 2.60 -25.20
C VAL A 333 10.65 3.15 -25.10
N LEU A 334 11.15 3.34 -23.87
CA LEU A 334 12.55 3.63 -23.59
C LEU A 334 13.05 2.79 -22.40
N VAL A 335 14.10 2.02 -22.63
CA VAL A 335 14.80 1.25 -21.59
C VAL A 335 16.21 1.82 -21.40
N VAL A 336 16.63 2.01 -20.15
CA VAL A 336 18.01 2.33 -19.80
C VAL A 336 18.50 1.27 -18.83
N ILE A 337 19.66 0.72 -19.09
CA ILE A 337 20.33 -0.28 -18.25
C ILE A 337 21.75 0.24 -18.02
N ASP A 338 22.04 0.65 -16.80
CA ASP A 338 23.42 0.85 -16.33
C ASP A 338 23.89 -0.44 -15.62
N LEU A 339 25.19 -0.69 -15.64
CA LEU A 339 25.78 -1.91 -15.10
C LEU A 339 26.83 -1.66 -14.01
N ALA A 340 27.35 -0.43 -13.86
CA ALA A 340 28.31 -0.05 -12.84
C ALA A 340 28.65 1.45 -12.89
N GLY A 341 28.69 2.15 -11.76
CA GLY A 341 29.24 3.50 -11.69
C GLY A 341 28.60 4.30 -10.55
N ASP A 342 29.23 5.40 -10.13
CA ASP A 342 28.53 6.38 -9.28
C ASP A 342 27.82 7.40 -10.18
N ASP A 343 26.56 7.13 -10.53
CA ASP A 343 25.85 7.75 -11.64
C ASP A 343 24.96 8.91 -11.24
N ARG A 344 24.61 9.70 -12.26
CA ARG A 344 23.72 10.86 -12.12
C ARG A 344 22.63 10.81 -13.14
N TYR A 345 21.42 10.58 -12.66
CA TYR A 345 20.20 10.69 -13.42
C TYR A 345 19.59 12.07 -13.15
N GLU A 346 19.58 12.97 -14.15
CA GLU A 346 19.14 14.35 -13.95
C GLU A 346 18.19 14.84 -15.05
N GLY A 347 17.13 15.55 -14.66
CA GLY A 347 16.23 16.15 -15.64
C GLY A 347 15.10 16.97 -15.03
N SER A 348 14.39 17.67 -15.90
CA SER A 348 13.24 18.51 -15.53
C SER A 348 11.99 18.21 -16.34
N ARG A 349 12.12 17.43 -17.43
CA ARG A 349 10.98 17.01 -18.23
C ARG A 349 10.22 15.90 -17.50
N PRO A 350 8.89 15.82 -17.70
CA PRO A 350 8.12 14.72 -17.15
C PRO A 350 8.33 13.44 -17.94
N GLY A 351 8.23 12.32 -17.25
CA GLY A 351 8.36 10.96 -17.78
C GLY A 351 9.81 10.54 -18.00
N ILE A 352 10.68 10.73 -17.00
CA ILE A 352 12.13 10.41 -17.08
C ILE A 352 12.54 9.44 -15.96
N GLN A 353 13.76 8.89 -16.01
CA GLN A 353 14.31 8.00 -14.95
C GLN A 353 13.40 6.80 -14.68
N GLY A 354 13.13 6.03 -15.74
CA GLY A 354 12.16 4.93 -15.70
C GLY A 354 10.70 5.38 -15.58
N GLY A 355 10.41 6.69 -15.53
CA GLY A 355 9.04 7.22 -15.53
C GLY A 355 8.45 7.44 -16.93
N ALA A 356 7.13 7.59 -17.03
CA ALA A 356 6.45 7.78 -18.32
C ALA A 356 5.18 8.65 -18.27
N VAL A 357 4.92 9.38 -19.36
CA VAL A 357 3.63 10.01 -19.65
C VAL A 357 3.10 9.46 -20.96
N LEU A 358 2.00 8.70 -20.92
CA LEU A 358 1.43 8.02 -22.10
C LEU A 358 2.48 7.21 -22.87
N GLY A 359 3.23 6.38 -22.14
CA GLY A 359 4.35 5.61 -22.66
C GLY A 359 4.77 4.50 -21.70
N VAL A 360 5.86 3.82 -22.04
CA VAL A 360 6.46 2.75 -21.26
C VAL A 360 7.94 3.07 -21.07
N SER A 361 8.41 3.12 -19.83
CA SER A 361 9.83 3.29 -19.55
C SER A 361 10.28 2.36 -18.43
N MET A 362 11.52 1.91 -18.53
CA MET A 362 12.22 1.19 -17.49
C MET A 362 13.65 1.69 -17.36
N LEU A 363 14.08 1.87 -16.11
CA LEU A 363 15.46 2.09 -15.74
C LEU A 363 15.90 0.92 -14.84
N VAL A 364 17.04 0.33 -15.16
CA VAL A 364 17.73 -0.65 -14.33
C VAL A 364 19.13 -0.10 -14.06
N ASP A 365 19.46 0.11 -12.80
CA ASP A 365 20.84 0.32 -12.34
C ASP A 365 21.28 -0.94 -11.58
N LEU A 366 22.56 -1.29 -11.65
CA LEU A 366 23.07 -2.54 -11.10
C LEU A 366 24.05 -2.37 -9.93
N GLU A 367 24.97 -1.41 -10.03
CA GLU A 367 26.08 -1.26 -9.09
C GLU A 367 26.41 0.22 -9.02
N GLY A 368 26.33 0.85 -7.85
CA GLY A 368 26.68 2.25 -7.80
C GLY A 368 26.48 2.92 -6.46
N ARG A 369 26.74 4.22 -6.44
CA ARG A 369 26.08 5.13 -5.50
C ARG A 369 25.50 6.26 -6.32
N ASP A 370 24.20 6.23 -6.49
CA ASP A 370 23.53 6.94 -7.55
C ASP A 370 22.71 8.12 -7.05
N ALA A 371 22.62 9.12 -7.92
CA ALA A 371 21.87 10.33 -7.65
C ALA A 371 20.77 10.52 -8.70
N TYR A 372 19.53 10.27 -8.29
CA TYR A 372 18.33 10.49 -9.07
C TYR A 372 17.70 11.85 -8.75
N ARG A 373 17.73 12.78 -9.70
CA ARG A 373 17.22 14.15 -9.52
C ARG A 373 16.25 14.54 -10.63
N ALA A 374 14.97 14.69 -10.26
CA ALA A 374 13.91 15.06 -11.18
C ALA A 374 13.01 16.17 -10.63
N GLN A 375 12.07 16.65 -11.44
CA GLN A 375 11.00 17.54 -10.97
C GLN A 375 9.69 16.76 -10.76
N ASP A 376 9.03 16.39 -11.85
CA ASP A 376 7.73 15.73 -11.80
C ASP A 376 7.70 14.49 -12.71
N VAL A 377 6.91 13.47 -12.37
CA VAL A 377 6.72 12.24 -13.17
C VAL A 377 8.04 11.54 -13.50
N ALA A 378 8.72 11.02 -12.49
CA ALA A 378 10.01 10.38 -12.65
C ALA A 378 10.21 9.25 -11.63
N GLN A 379 11.36 8.57 -11.69
CA GLN A 379 11.76 7.57 -10.69
C GLN A 379 10.70 6.46 -10.60
N GLY A 380 10.48 5.81 -11.74
CA GLY A 380 9.48 4.75 -11.87
C GLY A 380 8.01 5.22 -11.83
N SER A 381 7.72 6.52 -11.91
CA SER A 381 6.33 7.03 -11.90
C SER A 381 5.66 7.04 -13.28
N ALA A 382 4.33 6.92 -13.32
CA ALA A 382 3.55 6.99 -14.56
C ALA A 382 2.31 7.90 -14.50
N LEU A 383 2.04 8.59 -15.62
CA LEU A 383 0.72 9.11 -15.99
C LEU A 383 0.20 8.33 -17.20
N CYS A 384 -0.81 7.48 -16.99
CA CYS A 384 -1.40 6.64 -18.02
C CYS A 384 -0.35 5.87 -18.84
N GLY A 385 0.31 4.88 -18.23
CA GLY A 385 1.41 4.15 -18.87
C GLY A 385 2.10 3.21 -17.89
N VAL A 386 3.37 2.90 -18.17
CA VAL A 386 4.21 2.06 -17.31
C VAL A 386 5.51 2.79 -17.02
N GLY A 387 5.80 2.98 -15.73
CA GLY A 387 7.10 3.42 -15.24
C GLY A 387 7.67 2.40 -14.27
N ILE A 388 8.94 2.03 -14.46
CA ILE A 388 9.65 1.07 -13.62
C ILE A 388 11.08 1.60 -13.40
N LEU A 389 11.50 1.71 -12.14
CA LEU A 389 12.89 1.87 -11.76
C LEU A 389 13.26 0.69 -10.88
N VAL A 390 14.37 0.03 -11.19
CA VAL A 390 14.97 -1.01 -10.36
C VAL A 390 16.42 -0.63 -10.13
N ASP A 391 16.77 -0.30 -8.90
CA ASP A 391 18.15 -0.20 -8.43
C ASP A 391 18.52 -1.51 -7.73
N PHE A 392 19.79 -1.92 -7.75
CA PHE A 392 20.23 -3.20 -7.19
C PHE A 392 21.21 -3.08 -6.02
N GLU A 393 22.09 -2.08 -6.02
CA GLU A 393 23.14 -1.94 -5.02
C GLU A 393 23.55 -0.47 -4.93
N GLY A 394 23.48 0.13 -3.75
CA GLY A 394 24.06 1.45 -3.54
C GLY A 394 23.79 2.04 -2.17
N ASP A 395 24.05 3.33 -2.00
CA ASP A 395 23.46 4.10 -0.89
C ASP A 395 22.92 5.37 -1.55
N ASP A 396 21.73 5.27 -2.11
CA ASP A 396 21.28 6.11 -3.20
C ASP A 396 20.46 7.30 -2.74
N TYR A 397 20.39 8.29 -3.64
CA TYR A 397 19.71 9.53 -3.37
C TYR A 397 18.64 9.80 -4.43
N TYR A 398 17.38 9.60 -4.02
CA TYR A 398 16.20 9.87 -4.83
C TYR A 398 15.58 11.20 -4.45
N ALA A 399 15.63 12.18 -5.36
CA ALA A 399 14.97 13.46 -5.18
C ALA A 399 14.07 13.86 -6.34
N GLY A 400 12.83 14.17 -6.02
CA GLY A 400 11.85 14.76 -6.92
C GLY A 400 10.92 15.71 -6.19
N ILE A 401 10.09 16.44 -6.95
CA ILE A 401 9.11 17.35 -6.35
C ILE A 401 7.78 16.61 -6.21
N ARG A 402 7.14 16.18 -7.31
CA ARG A 402 5.83 15.51 -7.21
C ARG A 402 5.65 14.38 -8.22
N ARG A 403 4.81 13.39 -7.92
CA ARG A 403 4.57 12.23 -8.82
C ARG A 403 5.90 11.56 -9.15
N VAL A 404 6.63 11.21 -8.11
CA VAL A 404 7.93 10.54 -8.21
C VAL A 404 7.94 9.34 -7.29
N GLN A 405 8.93 8.47 -7.46
CA GLN A 405 9.19 7.36 -6.54
C GLN A 405 7.97 6.41 -6.52
N GLY A 406 7.68 5.83 -7.69
CA GLY A 406 6.63 4.82 -7.86
C GLY A 406 5.17 5.30 -7.85
N HIS A 407 4.87 6.57 -8.17
CA HIS A 407 3.46 7.04 -8.22
C HIS A 407 2.74 6.64 -9.53
N ALA A 408 1.44 6.31 -9.52
CA ALA A 408 0.67 6.01 -10.74
C ALA A 408 -0.78 6.56 -10.76
N LEU A 409 -1.26 7.01 -11.93
CA LEU A 409 -2.64 7.43 -12.23
C LEU A 409 -3.09 6.79 -13.56
N GLY A 410 -3.90 5.74 -13.52
CA GLY A 410 -4.33 5.01 -14.70
C GLY A 410 -3.25 4.16 -15.38
N GLY A 411 -2.20 3.79 -14.65
CA GLY A 411 -1.08 3.00 -15.11
C GLY A 411 -0.38 2.25 -13.98
N ILE A 412 0.86 1.86 -14.23
CA ILE A 412 1.73 1.14 -13.28
C ILE A 412 2.96 2.01 -13.03
N GLY A 413 3.28 2.25 -11.76
CA GLY A 413 4.48 2.95 -11.34
C GLY A 413 5.19 2.16 -10.25
N LEU A 414 6.43 1.76 -10.47
CA LEU A 414 7.22 0.95 -9.55
C LEU A 414 8.59 1.58 -9.35
N LEU A 415 8.97 1.81 -8.10
CA LEU A 415 10.37 1.99 -7.70
C LEU A 415 10.72 0.81 -6.80
N LEU A 416 11.75 0.06 -7.19
CA LEU A 416 12.29 -1.05 -6.42
C LEU A 416 13.76 -0.73 -6.13
N ASP A 417 14.08 -0.57 -4.86
CA ASP A 417 15.45 -0.56 -4.38
C ASP A 417 15.73 -1.91 -3.71
N ARG A 418 16.93 -2.45 -3.86
CA ARG A 418 17.26 -3.82 -3.45
C ARG A 418 18.20 -3.88 -2.26
N ALA A 419 18.98 -2.84 -2.03
CA ALA A 419 19.97 -2.81 -0.96
C ALA A 419 20.60 -1.42 -0.88
N GLY A 420 20.70 -0.89 0.34
CA GLY A 420 21.49 0.31 0.56
C GLY A 420 21.21 0.96 1.89
N ASN A 421 21.61 2.22 2.04
CA ASN A 421 21.03 3.10 3.05
C ASN A 421 20.60 4.36 2.32
N ASP A 422 19.31 4.41 2.02
CA ASP A 422 18.77 5.21 0.95
C ASP A 422 18.09 6.47 1.46
N SER A 423 18.02 7.46 0.58
CA SER A 423 17.42 8.75 0.91
C SER A 423 16.39 9.16 -0.13
N TYR A 424 15.13 9.10 0.27
CA TYR A 424 13.97 9.44 -0.55
C TYR A 424 13.41 10.80 -0.19
N ARG A 425 13.49 11.77 -1.10
CA ARG A 425 12.97 13.12 -0.91
C ARG A 425 11.94 13.50 -1.98
N ALA A 426 10.71 13.68 -1.55
CA ALA A 426 9.62 14.19 -2.36
C ALA A 426 8.80 15.27 -1.61
N ALA A 427 7.94 15.98 -2.33
CA ALA A 427 7.05 16.98 -1.72
C ALA A 427 5.59 16.54 -1.71
N MET A 428 5.07 15.95 -2.81
CA MET A 428 3.67 15.55 -2.86
C MET A 428 3.37 14.47 -3.91
N TRP A 429 2.38 13.60 -3.68
CA TRP A 429 1.97 12.56 -4.64
C TRP A 429 3.16 11.65 -4.99
N ALA A 430 3.85 11.11 -4.00
CA ALA A 430 5.08 10.35 -4.22
C ALA A 430 5.15 9.09 -3.35
N GLN A 431 6.21 8.31 -3.51
CA GLN A 431 6.55 7.18 -2.64
C GLN A 431 5.39 6.16 -2.62
N GLY A 432 5.15 5.53 -3.77
CA GLY A 432 4.14 4.48 -3.89
C GLY A 432 2.70 4.96 -3.84
N PHE A 433 2.39 6.14 -4.38
CA PHE A 433 1.02 6.66 -4.38
C PHE A 433 0.19 6.15 -5.58
N GLY A 434 -1.03 5.72 -5.31
CA GLY A 434 -2.01 5.27 -6.31
C GLY A 434 -3.19 6.22 -6.47
N ALA A 435 -3.21 6.98 -7.57
CA ALA A 435 -4.33 7.84 -7.97
C ALA A 435 -5.40 7.03 -8.75
N PRO A 436 -6.51 7.62 -9.25
CA PRO A 436 -7.53 6.88 -10.01
C PRO A 436 -6.97 5.87 -11.03
N LEU A 437 -7.42 4.61 -10.98
CA LEU A 437 -6.95 3.50 -11.83
C LEU A 437 -5.44 3.21 -11.80
N GLY A 438 -4.68 3.81 -10.88
CA GLY A 438 -3.23 3.65 -10.75
C GLY A 438 -2.84 2.58 -9.74
N PHE A 439 -1.76 1.86 -10.05
CA PHE A 439 -1.05 0.99 -9.12
C PHE A 439 0.36 1.54 -8.90
N GLY A 440 0.59 2.15 -7.74
CA GLY A 440 1.87 2.77 -7.37
C GLY A 440 2.54 2.01 -6.24
N VAL A 441 3.82 1.70 -6.38
CA VAL A 441 4.62 0.98 -5.37
C VAL A 441 6.00 1.62 -5.23
N LEU A 442 6.42 1.84 -3.99
CA LEU A 442 7.82 1.92 -3.59
C LEU A 442 8.09 0.69 -2.72
N ASP A 443 9.10 -0.10 -3.06
CA ASP A 443 9.58 -1.23 -2.25
C ASP A 443 11.09 -1.07 -2.08
N ASP A 444 11.53 -0.88 -0.85
CA ASP A 444 12.94 -0.94 -0.43
C ASP A 444 13.13 -2.25 0.34
N LEU A 445 14.22 -2.98 0.08
CA LEU A 445 14.37 -4.35 0.56
C LEU A 445 15.29 -4.52 1.77
N ASP A 446 16.19 -3.58 2.04
CA ASP A 446 17.17 -3.67 3.13
C ASP A 446 17.87 -2.33 3.28
N GLY A 447 17.93 -1.78 4.49
CA GLY A 447 18.72 -0.58 4.68
C GLY A 447 18.57 0.14 6.00
N LYS A 448 18.90 1.42 6.01
CA LYS A 448 18.60 2.36 7.10
C LYS A 448 18.21 3.66 6.44
N ASP A 449 16.95 3.73 6.09
CA ASP A 449 16.49 4.58 5.03
C ASP A 449 15.80 5.81 5.59
N HIS A 450 15.84 6.88 4.79
CA HIS A 450 15.19 8.14 5.12
C HIS A 450 14.14 8.49 4.10
N TYR A 451 12.88 8.33 4.49
CA TYR A 451 11.72 8.73 3.71
C TYR A 451 11.23 10.12 4.12
N TYR A 452 11.34 11.08 3.20
CA TYR A 452 10.90 12.45 3.38
C TYR A 452 9.84 12.83 2.34
N ALA A 453 8.63 13.19 2.79
CA ALA A 453 7.53 13.65 1.93
C ALA A 453 6.81 14.90 2.48
N GLY A 454 7.08 16.08 1.92
CA GLY A 454 6.35 17.31 2.28
C GLY A 454 7.21 18.56 2.32
N GLY A 455 6.84 19.52 3.17
CA GLY A 455 7.63 20.74 3.44
C GLY A 455 7.72 21.75 2.29
N LEU A 456 6.92 21.63 1.23
CA LEU A 456 6.93 22.55 0.07
C LEU A 456 5.61 23.28 -0.15
N TYR A 457 4.51 22.53 -0.27
CA TYR A 457 3.18 23.08 -0.56
C TYR A 457 2.41 23.23 0.73
N PHE A 458 1.91 24.43 1.03
CA PHE A 458 1.08 24.62 2.21
C PHE A 458 -0.16 23.75 2.17
N ASP A 459 -0.59 23.31 3.35
CA ASP A 459 -1.83 22.58 3.55
C ASP A 459 -3.01 23.30 2.89
N SER A 460 -3.86 22.53 2.19
CA SER A 460 -5.07 23.05 1.57
C SER A 460 -6.24 23.23 2.55
N TYR A 461 -6.12 22.77 3.80
CA TYR A 461 -7.10 23.01 4.87
C TYR A 461 -6.75 24.27 5.69
N PRO A 462 -7.44 25.42 5.48
CA PRO A 462 -7.07 26.70 6.08
C PRO A 462 -7.21 26.73 7.61
N GLU A 463 -7.91 25.77 8.21
CA GLU A 463 -8.08 25.66 9.66
C GLU A 463 -6.85 25.10 10.40
N THR A 464 -5.88 24.52 9.69
CA THR A 464 -4.69 23.92 10.28
C THR A 464 -3.39 24.38 9.61
N PRO A 465 -2.28 24.47 10.37
CA PRO A 465 -0.97 24.73 9.79
C PRO A 465 -0.37 23.47 9.18
N GLY A 466 0.66 23.65 8.36
CA GLY A 466 1.47 22.54 7.83
C GLY A 466 1.56 22.53 6.31
N TYR A 467 1.95 21.39 5.77
CA TYR A 467 2.17 21.19 4.35
C TYR A 467 1.36 19.99 3.83
N GLU A 468 1.18 19.94 2.52
CA GLU A 468 0.65 18.76 1.83
C GLU A 468 1.73 17.67 1.75
N GLY A 469 1.31 16.41 1.93
CA GLY A 469 2.15 15.22 1.80
C GLY A 469 1.63 14.27 0.71
N TRP A 470 0.50 13.60 0.91
CA TRP A 470 -0.11 12.71 -0.11
C TRP A 470 0.88 11.69 -0.66
N SER A 471 1.61 11.02 0.21
CA SER A 471 2.72 10.15 -0.18
C SER A 471 2.80 8.91 0.73
N GLN A 472 3.80 8.06 0.51
CA GLN A 472 4.08 6.89 1.34
C GLN A 472 2.90 5.92 1.35
N GLY A 473 2.67 5.29 0.19
CA GLY A 473 1.69 4.23 0.06
C GLY A 473 0.24 4.70 0.08
N VAL A 474 -0.04 5.98 -0.17
CA VAL A 474 -1.42 6.48 -0.20
C VAL A 474 -2.14 6.09 -1.49
N GLY A 475 -3.34 5.55 -1.36
CA GLY A 475 -4.28 5.41 -2.47
C GLY A 475 -5.36 6.48 -2.39
N ALA A 476 -5.48 7.30 -3.43
CA ALA A 476 -6.41 8.41 -3.41
C ALA A 476 -7.23 8.58 -4.68
N GLY A 477 -8.52 8.87 -4.51
CA GLY A 477 -9.33 9.48 -5.56
C GLY A 477 -9.16 10.99 -5.61
N LEU A 478 -9.60 11.58 -6.72
CA LEU A 478 -9.60 13.02 -6.92
C LEU A 478 -11.05 13.50 -6.75
N ARG A 479 -11.30 14.31 -5.72
CA ARG A 479 -12.66 14.73 -5.36
C ARG A 479 -13.36 15.40 -6.55
N GLN A 480 -14.60 14.97 -6.82
CA GLN A 480 -15.44 15.38 -7.96
C GLN A 480 -14.90 15.02 -9.35
N VAL A 481 -13.85 14.21 -9.42
CA VAL A 481 -13.24 13.74 -10.66
C VAL A 481 -13.46 12.23 -10.80
N ALA A 482 -12.83 11.44 -9.93
CA ALA A 482 -12.79 9.97 -10.03
C ALA A 482 -12.43 9.31 -8.69
N ASN A 483 -12.75 8.03 -8.54
CA ASN A 483 -12.37 7.21 -7.38
C ASN A 483 -10.89 6.79 -7.43
N GLY A 484 -10.32 6.38 -6.30
CA GLY A 484 -8.89 6.16 -6.16
C GLY A 484 -8.33 4.85 -6.71
N GLY A 485 -7.01 4.78 -6.71
CA GLY A 485 -6.24 3.57 -7.03
C GLY A 485 -5.67 2.91 -5.80
N ILE A 486 -4.59 2.17 -6.01
CA ILE A 486 -3.87 1.42 -4.98
C ILE A 486 -2.46 1.98 -4.85
N GLY A 487 -2.12 2.46 -3.65
CA GLY A 487 -0.76 2.83 -3.27
C GLY A 487 -0.17 1.86 -2.25
N ALA A 488 1.12 1.59 -2.35
CA ALA A 488 1.87 0.82 -1.36
C ALA A 488 3.29 1.38 -1.17
N ILE A 489 3.72 1.52 0.08
CA ILE A 489 5.13 1.64 0.46
C ILE A 489 5.49 0.42 1.31
N LEU A 490 6.60 -0.21 0.98
CA LEU A 490 7.08 -1.44 1.59
C LEU A 490 8.57 -1.24 1.93
N ASP A 491 8.97 -1.63 3.12
CA ASP A 491 10.35 -1.56 3.59
C ASP A 491 10.75 -2.90 4.22
N GLY A 492 11.82 -3.52 3.72
CA GLY A 492 12.30 -4.84 4.12
C GLY A 492 12.94 -4.90 5.51
N GLY A 493 13.27 -3.73 6.06
CA GLY A 493 13.68 -3.52 7.43
C GLY A 493 14.95 -2.67 7.56
N GLY A 494 15.25 -2.25 8.79
CA GLY A 494 16.31 -1.28 9.00
C GLY A 494 16.27 -0.66 10.38
N ASP A 495 16.63 0.60 10.50
CA ASP A 495 16.19 1.43 11.64
C ASP A 495 15.76 2.75 10.99
N ASP A 496 14.54 2.76 10.45
CA ASP A 496 14.18 3.67 9.38
C ASP A 496 13.58 4.97 9.91
N VAL A 497 13.64 6.00 9.08
CA VAL A 497 13.10 7.31 9.42
C VAL A 497 12.04 7.71 8.41
N TYR A 498 10.83 7.91 8.90
CA TYR A 498 9.71 8.41 8.13
C TYR A 498 9.32 9.82 8.58
N GLU A 499 9.49 10.80 7.68
CA GLU A 499 9.04 12.17 7.81
C GLU A 499 8.03 12.50 6.70
N TYR A 500 6.81 12.85 7.07
CA TYR A 500 5.75 13.09 6.09
C TYR A 500 4.69 14.06 6.60
N ASP A 501 4.30 15.02 5.76
CA ASP A 501 3.19 15.92 6.07
C ASP A 501 1.83 15.28 5.69
N TYR A 502 0.78 16.08 5.55
CA TYR A 502 -0.62 15.65 5.58
C TYR A 502 -0.96 14.51 4.62
N ILE A 503 -1.86 13.64 5.09
CA ILE A 503 -2.47 12.57 4.29
C ILE A 503 -1.36 11.69 3.71
N SER A 504 -0.55 11.09 4.57
CA SER A 504 0.57 10.23 4.15
C SER A 504 0.69 8.98 5.03
N HIS A 505 1.44 7.99 4.56
CA HIS A 505 1.80 6.78 5.29
C HIS A 505 0.64 5.79 5.48
N GLY A 506 0.44 4.95 4.45
CA GLY A 506 -0.48 3.81 4.48
C GLY A 506 -1.95 4.18 4.55
N GLY A 507 -2.36 5.21 3.81
CA GLY A 507 -3.68 5.81 3.94
C GLY A 507 -4.55 5.79 2.69
N GLY A 508 -5.86 5.66 2.87
CA GLY A 508 -6.86 5.82 1.83
C GLY A 508 -7.52 7.20 1.87
N TYR A 509 -7.69 7.83 0.70
CA TYR A 509 -8.50 9.04 0.56
C TYR A 509 -9.46 8.94 -0.62
N TRP A 510 -10.73 9.33 -0.45
CA TRP A 510 -11.71 9.40 -1.55
C TRP A 510 -11.80 8.11 -2.38
N LEU A 511 -12.35 7.06 -1.78
CA LEU A 511 -12.54 5.75 -2.44
C LEU A 511 -11.24 5.13 -2.99
N GLY A 512 -10.12 5.36 -2.30
CA GLY A 512 -8.81 4.78 -2.61
C GLY A 512 -8.35 3.75 -1.57
N LEU A 513 -7.31 3.00 -1.91
CA LEU A 513 -6.67 1.97 -1.08
C LEU A 513 -5.19 2.30 -0.85
N GLY A 514 -4.80 2.57 0.40
CA GLY A 514 -3.39 2.81 0.73
C GLY A 514 -2.82 1.85 1.74
N PHE A 515 -1.55 1.48 1.56
CA PHE A 515 -0.85 0.53 2.41
C PHE A 515 0.57 1.00 2.72
N ALA A 516 0.97 0.91 3.98
CA ALA A 516 2.35 0.98 4.40
C ALA A 516 2.69 -0.30 5.14
N ARG A 517 3.88 -0.86 4.92
CA ARG A 517 4.36 -1.99 5.69
C ARG A 517 5.85 -1.94 5.87
N ASP A 518 6.28 -2.05 7.11
CA ASP A 518 7.67 -2.24 7.50
C ASP A 518 7.86 -3.67 7.99
N PHE A 519 8.87 -4.36 7.48
CA PHE A 519 9.14 -5.76 7.82
C PHE A 519 10.07 -5.93 9.03
N GLY A 520 10.64 -4.83 9.56
CA GLY A 520 11.08 -4.68 10.94
C GLY A 520 12.33 -3.84 11.13
N GLY A 521 12.61 -3.41 12.36
CA GLY A 521 13.62 -2.38 12.61
C GLY A 521 13.17 -1.47 13.75
N ASN A 522 14.02 -0.65 14.36
CA ASN A 522 13.53 0.29 15.38
C ASN A 522 13.22 1.65 14.74
N ASP A 523 12.03 1.77 14.15
CA ASP A 523 11.76 2.87 13.25
C ASP A 523 11.21 4.11 13.96
N ARG A 524 11.35 5.22 13.24
CA ARG A 524 10.88 6.52 13.67
C ARG A 524 9.96 7.14 12.66
N ARG A 525 8.67 7.02 12.91
CA ARG A 525 7.60 7.68 12.18
C ARG A 525 7.30 9.01 12.87
N TYR A 526 8.10 10.04 12.59
CA TYR A 526 8.03 11.32 13.31
C TYR A 526 6.70 12.05 13.13
N GLY A 527 6.00 11.80 12.03
CA GLY A 527 4.87 12.59 11.61
C GLY A 527 5.33 13.72 10.68
N GLY A 528 4.90 14.96 10.93
CA GLY A 528 5.17 16.11 10.07
C GLY A 528 6.66 16.35 9.79
N THR A 529 7.01 16.83 8.59
CA THR A 529 8.42 17.03 8.22
C THR A 529 9.12 18.05 9.12
N ARG A 530 10.38 17.82 9.50
CA ARG A 530 11.09 18.67 10.47
C ARG A 530 11.77 19.88 9.85
N LYS A 531 11.96 19.87 8.54
CA LYS A 531 12.57 20.93 7.74
C LYS A 531 11.63 21.27 6.59
N MET A 532 11.90 22.38 5.89
CA MET A 532 11.28 22.62 4.60
C MET A 532 11.89 21.68 3.54
N PHE A 533 11.21 21.54 2.40
CA PHE A 533 11.64 20.69 1.28
C PHE A 533 13.05 21.03 0.76
N ASN A 534 13.48 22.28 0.88
CA ASN A 534 14.83 22.73 0.51
C ASN A 534 15.88 22.55 1.62
N GLY A 535 15.53 21.93 2.74
CA GLY A 535 16.40 21.72 3.91
C GLY A 535 16.50 22.91 4.87
N ALA A 536 15.84 24.04 4.60
CA ALA A 536 15.78 25.17 5.53
C ALA A 536 14.96 24.83 6.79
N PRO A 537 15.09 25.60 7.89
CA PRO A 537 14.20 25.44 9.06
C PRO A 537 12.73 25.49 8.66
N ARG A 538 11.90 24.63 9.27
CA ARG A 538 10.46 24.56 8.98
C ARG A 538 9.81 25.94 9.22
N GLY A 539 9.02 26.40 8.24
CA GLY A 539 8.33 27.69 8.33
C GLY A 539 7.00 27.61 9.09
N GLU A 540 6.26 26.51 8.91
CA GLU A 540 5.02 26.23 9.63
C GLU A 540 5.28 25.49 10.94
N PRO A 541 4.37 25.58 11.93
CA PRO A 541 4.33 24.64 13.04
C PRO A 541 4.39 23.19 12.57
N GLU A 542 5.06 22.33 13.34
CA GLU A 542 4.96 20.88 13.16
C GLU A 542 3.55 20.47 13.55
N PHE A 543 2.79 20.03 12.55
CA PHE A 543 1.41 19.64 12.69
C PHE A 543 1.10 18.61 11.62
N GLN A 544 0.43 17.54 12.02
CA GLN A 544 0.08 16.46 11.12
C GLN A 544 -1.36 16.01 11.31
N ARG A 545 -2.04 15.82 10.18
CA ARG A 545 -3.38 15.27 10.09
C ARG A 545 -3.39 14.14 9.07
N PHE A 546 -3.98 13.01 9.43
CA PHE A 546 -4.02 11.78 8.62
C PHE A 546 -2.61 11.23 8.35
N SER A 547 -2.20 10.29 9.21
CA SER A 547 -0.95 9.53 9.13
C SER A 547 -1.20 8.03 9.33
N CYS A 548 -0.16 7.21 9.45
CA CYS A 548 -0.17 5.78 9.79
C CYS A 548 -1.54 5.09 9.80
N GLY A 549 -1.92 4.55 8.64
CA GLY A 549 -3.04 3.63 8.57
C GLY A 549 -4.39 4.32 8.73
N PHE A 550 -4.70 5.28 7.86
CA PHE A 550 -5.95 6.04 7.93
C PHE A 550 -6.89 5.77 6.75
N GLY A 551 -8.19 5.92 6.97
CA GLY A 551 -9.19 6.00 5.90
C GLY A 551 -9.98 7.31 5.99
N CYS A 552 -10.11 8.02 4.87
CA CYS A 552 -10.85 9.28 4.83
C CYS A 552 -11.75 9.36 3.58
N HIS A 553 -13.03 9.70 3.77
CA HIS A 553 -14.05 9.82 2.72
C HIS A 553 -14.25 8.53 1.93
N TYR A 554 -14.90 7.55 2.55
CA TYR A 554 -15.21 6.24 1.95
C TYR A 554 -13.96 5.47 1.51
N ALA A 555 -12.82 5.65 2.18
CA ALA A 555 -11.56 5.04 1.78
C ALA A 555 -11.09 3.99 2.80
N VAL A 556 -10.09 3.21 2.40
CA VAL A 556 -9.47 2.19 3.26
C VAL A 556 -7.96 2.38 3.27
N GLY A 557 -7.36 2.44 4.45
CA GLY A 557 -5.91 2.50 4.58
C GLY A 557 -5.39 1.74 5.80
N PHE A 558 -4.28 1.04 5.61
CA PHE A 558 -3.65 0.23 6.65
C PHE A 558 -2.14 0.44 6.70
N CYS A 559 -1.61 0.45 7.91
CA CYS A 559 -0.18 0.43 8.22
C CYS A 559 0.13 -0.84 9.01
N PHE A 560 1.16 -1.57 8.61
CA PHE A 560 1.64 -2.77 9.28
C PHE A 560 3.09 -2.57 9.70
N ASP A 561 3.43 -3.05 10.88
CA ASP A 561 4.80 -3.13 11.38
C ASP A 561 5.00 -4.53 11.95
N ASP A 562 6.04 -5.21 11.48
CA ASP A 562 6.25 -6.62 11.78
C ASP A 562 7.12 -6.88 13.02
N ALA A 563 8.00 -5.94 13.39
CA ALA A 563 8.85 -6.05 14.58
C ALA A 563 9.71 -4.79 14.82
N GLY A 564 9.94 -4.42 16.07
CA GLY A 564 10.88 -3.34 16.39
C GLY A 564 10.54 -2.63 17.69
N ASP A 565 11.43 -1.79 18.23
CA ASP A 565 11.00 -0.81 19.24
C ASP A 565 10.67 0.52 18.53
N ASP A 566 9.41 0.68 18.12
CA ASP A 566 8.95 1.69 17.17
C ASP A 566 8.37 2.95 17.81
N THR A 567 8.40 4.05 17.04
CA THR A 567 7.80 5.32 17.45
C THR A 567 6.84 5.88 16.41
N TYR A 568 5.60 6.13 16.84
CA TYR A 568 4.50 6.60 16.01
C TYR A 568 4.05 8.01 16.41
N GLY A 569 4.54 8.99 15.66
CA GLY A 569 4.26 10.41 15.82
C GLY A 569 2.97 10.88 15.15
N GLY A 570 2.69 12.18 15.30
CA GLY A 570 1.53 12.85 14.69
C GLY A 570 0.84 13.82 15.64
N THR A 571 -0.23 14.48 15.14
CA THR A 571 -0.95 15.49 15.93
C THR A 571 -2.41 15.10 16.15
N ILE A 572 -3.21 15.00 15.08
CA ILE A 572 -4.65 14.70 15.15
C ILE A 572 -5.06 13.77 14.01
N MET A 573 -6.10 12.95 14.23
CA MET A 573 -6.68 12.15 13.14
C MET A 573 -5.66 11.24 12.45
N CYS A 574 -4.74 10.66 13.21
CA CYS A 574 -3.54 9.97 12.74
C CYS A 574 -3.68 8.44 12.86
N LEU A 575 -3.10 7.87 13.92
CA LEU A 575 -2.78 6.45 14.06
C LEU A 575 -4.02 5.56 14.03
N GLY A 576 -4.19 4.77 12.96
CA GLY A 576 -5.31 3.83 12.84
C GLY A 576 -6.69 4.50 12.74
N PHE A 577 -6.78 5.66 12.06
CA PHE A 577 -7.97 6.52 12.10
C PHE A 577 -8.94 6.35 10.92
N GLY A 578 -10.26 6.30 11.19
CA GLY A 578 -11.32 6.33 10.17
C GLY A 578 -12.15 7.62 10.20
N TRP A 579 -12.40 8.24 9.03
CA TRP A 579 -13.22 9.45 8.86
C TRP A 579 -14.17 9.38 7.65
N ASP A 580 -15.45 9.73 7.86
CA ASP A 580 -16.50 9.81 6.82
C ASP A 580 -16.71 8.49 6.06
N ASP A 581 -17.40 7.54 6.73
CA ASP A 581 -17.74 6.21 6.21
C ASP A 581 -16.52 5.41 5.69
N ALA A 582 -15.40 5.52 6.41
CA ALA A 582 -14.10 4.98 6.02
C ALA A 582 -13.55 3.96 7.05
N VAL A 583 -12.46 3.29 6.67
CA VAL A 583 -11.77 2.30 7.52
C VAL A 583 -10.27 2.62 7.58
N GLY A 584 -9.75 2.81 8.78
CA GLY A 584 -8.31 2.96 9.06
C GLY A 584 -7.82 1.91 10.04
N GLY A 585 -6.57 1.49 9.91
CA GLY A 585 -5.94 0.55 10.84
C GLY A 585 -4.42 0.67 10.91
N LEU A 586 -3.89 0.66 12.13
CA LEU A 586 -2.46 0.47 12.42
C LEU A 586 -2.29 -0.86 13.16
N PHE A 587 -1.36 -1.69 12.70
CA PHE A 587 -1.12 -3.02 13.25
C PHE A 587 0.38 -3.20 13.49
N ASP A 588 0.76 -3.19 14.75
CA ASP A 588 2.09 -3.54 15.22
C ASP A 588 2.06 -4.98 15.74
N PHE A 589 3.09 -5.78 15.42
CA PHE A 589 3.13 -7.20 15.74
C PHE A 589 4.16 -7.57 16.80
N ALA A 590 5.11 -6.70 17.14
CA ALA A 590 6.07 -6.94 18.21
C ALA A 590 6.94 -5.72 18.49
N GLY A 591 7.12 -5.39 19.78
CA GLY A 591 8.05 -4.33 20.11
C GLY A 591 8.07 -3.90 21.55
N ASN A 592 8.59 -2.71 21.82
CA ASN A 592 8.21 -1.91 22.98
C ASN A 592 7.92 -0.51 22.46
N ASP A 593 6.69 -0.32 22.04
CA ASP A 593 6.34 0.72 21.09
C ASP A 593 5.83 1.96 21.76
N ARG A 594 5.97 3.07 21.04
CA ARG A 594 5.60 4.39 21.56
C ARG A 594 4.69 5.13 20.60
N TYR A 595 3.43 5.24 21.01
CA TYR A 595 2.39 5.94 20.27
C TYR A 595 2.24 7.38 20.80
N GLU A 596 2.85 8.33 20.09
CA GLU A 596 3.06 9.70 20.57
C GLU A 596 1.97 10.70 20.16
N ALA A 597 1.13 10.37 19.18
CA ALA A 597 0.08 11.28 18.69
C ALA A 597 -1.03 11.49 19.74
N THR A 598 -1.05 12.65 20.39
CA THR A 598 -1.91 12.92 21.56
C THR A 598 -3.22 13.67 21.31
N GLY A 599 -3.40 14.29 20.14
CA GLY A 599 -4.60 15.07 19.82
C GLY A 599 -5.85 14.21 19.60
N GLY A 600 -6.95 14.85 19.19
CA GLY A 600 -8.21 14.16 18.94
C GLY A 600 -8.17 13.27 17.69
N GLY A 601 -8.86 12.13 17.74
CA GLY A 601 -8.98 11.21 16.60
C GLY A 601 -7.74 10.35 16.36
N ASN A 602 -6.97 10.02 17.39
CA ASN A 602 -5.79 9.17 17.27
C ASN A 602 -6.02 7.78 17.86
N GLN A 603 -5.09 6.87 17.56
CA GLN A 603 -4.92 5.57 18.23
C GLN A 603 -6.20 4.71 18.18
N GLY A 604 -6.56 4.30 16.96
CA GLY A 604 -7.68 3.40 16.71
C GLY A 604 -9.04 4.06 16.79
N SER A 605 -9.11 5.37 16.54
CA SER A 605 -10.35 6.15 16.60
C SER A 605 -11.13 6.10 15.27
N GLY A 606 -12.45 6.06 15.35
CA GLY A 606 -13.37 6.19 14.22
C GLY A 606 -14.30 7.37 14.44
N ALA A 607 -14.51 8.17 13.40
CA ALA A 607 -15.37 9.35 13.46
C ALA A 607 -16.16 9.53 12.15
N GLN A 608 -17.30 10.23 12.25
CA GLN A 608 -18.23 10.41 11.14
C GLN A 608 -18.64 9.09 10.46
N ALA A 609 -19.22 8.18 11.25
CA ALA A 609 -19.65 6.85 10.84
C ALA A 609 -18.54 5.95 10.29
N SER A 610 -17.40 5.88 10.96
CA SER A 610 -16.22 5.13 10.47
C SER A 610 -15.72 4.08 11.47
N LEU A 611 -14.80 3.24 11.00
CA LEU A 611 -14.07 2.27 11.80
C LEU A 611 -12.58 2.66 11.88
N GLY A 612 -12.07 2.81 13.10
CA GLY A 612 -10.63 2.90 13.39
C GLY A 612 -10.15 1.72 14.23
N ILE A 613 -8.93 1.27 13.96
CA ILE A 613 -8.30 0.13 14.64
C ILE A 613 -6.84 0.49 14.92
N LEU A 614 -6.40 0.31 16.16
CA LEU A 614 -5.00 0.15 16.52
C LEU A 614 -4.86 -1.21 17.18
N PHE A 615 -3.94 -2.01 16.67
CA PHE A 615 -3.59 -3.30 17.25
C PHE A 615 -2.10 -3.35 17.53
N ASP A 616 -1.76 -3.80 18.73
CA ASP A 616 -0.43 -4.14 19.18
C ASP A 616 -0.48 -5.55 19.79
N TYR A 617 0.56 -6.37 19.60
CA TYR A 617 0.54 -7.78 20.00
C TYR A 617 1.50 -8.18 21.12
N THR A 618 2.66 -7.54 21.24
CA THR A 618 3.61 -7.85 22.32
C THR A 618 4.45 -6.63 22.61
N GLY A 619 4.61 -6.29 23.88
CA GLY A 619 5.60 -5.29 24.23
C GLY A 619 5.49 -4.78 25.65
N ASN A 620 6.09 -3.64 25.94
CA ASN A 620 5.71 -2.84 27.10
C ASN A 620 5.50 -1.43 26.57
N ASP A 621 4.27 -1.15 26.19
CA ASP A 621 3.99 -0.12 25.21
C ASP A 621 3.50 1.16 25.88
N VAL A 622 3.78 2.28 25.23
CA VAL A 622 3.45 3.60 25.78
C VAL A 622 2.52 4.34 24.82
N TYR A 623 1.28 4.49 25.26
CA TYR A 623 0.22 5.17 24.53
C TYR A 623 -0.01 6.57 25.12
N LEU A 624 0.48 7.62 24.45
CA LEU A 624 0.32 8.99 24.95
C LEU A 624 -1.06 9.58 24.61
N GLY A 625 -1.48 10.60 25.37
CA GLY A 625 -2.76 11.27 25.14
C GLY A 625 -3.98 10.47 25.60
N TYR A 626 -5.19 10.92 25.24
CA TYR A 626 -6.44 10.34 25.78
C TYR A 626 -7.29 9.59 24.74
N SER A 627 -6.95 9.62 23.46
CA SER A 627 -7.85 9.17 22.39
C SER A 627 -7.87 7.65 22.11
N GLN A 628 -7.09 6.84 22.84
CA GLN A 628 -7.02 5.38 22.66
C GLN A 628 -8.42 4.74 22.53
N GLY A 629 -8.73 4.18 21.36
CA GLY A 629 -10.00 3.49 21.09
C GLY A 629 -11.25 4.34 21.31
N TYR A 630 -11.14 5.67 21.33
CA TYR A 630 -12.23 6.57 21.69
C TYR A 630 -13.20 6.81 20.52
N ALA A 631 -14.43 6.31 20.66
CA ALA A 631 -15.49 6.62 19.70
C ALA A 631 -16.20 7.93 20.08
N ALA A 632 -16.10 8.95 19.23
CA ALA A 632 -16.86 10.18 19.44
C ALA A 632 -18.37 9.90 19.33
N PRO A 633 -19.23 10.54 20.16
CA PRO A 633 -20.68 10.36 20.07
C PRO A 633 -21.30 11.10 18.88
N ASP A 634 -20.67 12.19 18.45
CA ASP A 634 -21.23 13.09 17.45
C ASP A 634 -20.92 12.62 16.03
N ILE A 635 -21.97 12.61 15.20
CA ILE A 635 -21.91 12.36 13.76
C ILE A 635 -22.72 13.46 13.08
N SER A 636 -22.07 14.20 12.19
CA SER A 636 -22.67 15.32 11.44
C SER A 636 -22.72 15.06 9.94
N TYR A 637 -21.90 14.16 9.41
CA TYR A 637 -21.81 13.86 7.98
C TYR A 637 -22.88 12.86 7.54
N HIS A 638 -23.33 12.00 8.46
CA HIS A 638 -24.28 10.93 8.18
C HIS A 638 -25.45 10.92 9.18
N PRO A 639 -26.66 10.53 8.74
CA PRO A 639 -27.82 10.50 9.61
C PRO A 639 -27.75 9.31 10.58
N LEU A 640 -27.92 9.60 11.86
CA LEU A 640 -28.21 8.60 12.90
C LEU A 640 -29.73 8.35 13.01
N PRO A 641 -30.18 7.11 13.25
CA PRO A 641 -29.40 5.91 13.54
C PRO A 641 -28.96 5.10 12.29
N GLN A 642 -29.22 5.60 11.08
CA GLN A 642 -29.05 4.83 9.84
C GLN A 642 -27.60 4.41 9.57
N CYS A 643 -26.64 5.29 9.85
CA CYS A 643 -25.21 5.00 9.69
C CYS A 643 -24.62 4.10 10.79
N GLY A 644 -25.41 3.64 11.76
CA GLY A 644 -24.96 2.76 12.82
C GLY A 644 -24.28 3.50 13.98
N GLY A 645 -23.18 4.20 13.72
CA GLY A 645 -22.39 4.91 14.72
C GLY A 645 -20.90 4.97 14.36
N ASN A 646 -20.08 5.46 15.29
CA ASN A 646 -18.62 5.41 15.21
C ASN A 646 -18.11 4.15 15.91
N PHE A 647 -17.12 3.47 15.31
CA PHE A 647 -16.49 2.27 15.85
C PHE A 647 -14.99 2.48 16.00
N SER A 648 -14.44 2.14 17.17
CA SER A 648 -13.07 2.51 17.54
C SER A 648 -12.48 1.44 18.43
N PHE A 649 -11.31 0.92 18.07
CA PHE A 649 -10.66 -0.17 18.78
C PHE A 649 -9.20 0.17 19.00
N LEU A 650 -8.77 0.19 20.26
CA LEU A 650 -7.39 -0.13 20.62
C LEU A 650 -7.39 -1.54 21.20
N ILE A 651 -6.56 -2.42 20.64
CA ILE A 651 -6.42 -3.80 21.07
C ILE A 651 -4.93 -4.04 21.31
N ASP A 652 -4.59 -4.44 22.52
CA ASP A 652 -3.22 -4.61 22.98
C ASP A 652 -3.07 -6.00 23.62
N TYR A 653 -1.89 -6.61 23.45
CA TYR A 653 -1.56 -7.91 24.03
C TYR A 653 -0.17 -7.93 24.66
N GLY A 654 -0.10 -8.63 25.79
CA GLY A 654 1.15 -8.79 26.53
C GLY A 654 1.50 -7.58 27.36
N GLY A 655 2.60 -7.66 28.09
CA GLY A 655 3.25 -6.44 28.55
C GLY A 655 2.78 -5.81 29.84
N ASN A 656 3.41 -4.67 30.14
CA ASN A 656 3.03 -3.75 31.21
C ASN A 656 2.96 -2.34 30.65
N ASP A 657 1.81 -2.04 30.08
CA ASP A 657 1.64 -0.88 29.22
C ASP A 657 1.27 0.36 30.03
N ALA A 658 1.48 1.51 29.40
CA ALA A 658 1.19 2.82 29.95
C ALA A 658 0.21 3.57 29.05
N TYR A 659 -1.03 3.69 29.50
CA TYR A 659 -2.08 4.41 28.78
C TYR A 659 -2.27 5.83 29.31
N GLY A 660 -2.15 6.82 28.44
CA GLY A 660 -2.36 8.23 28.78
C GLY A 660 -3.80 8.57 29.19
N CYS A 661 -4.76 7.71 28.87
CA CYS A 661 -6.13 7.77 29.39
C CYS A 661 -6.32 7.19 30.80
N GLY A 662 -5.28 6.56 31.36
CA GLY A 662 -5.31 5.95 32.68
C GLY A 662 -5.98 4.57 32.72
N ALA A 663 -6.13 3.88 31.58
CA ALA A 663 -6.51 2.48 31.58
C ALA A 663 -5.46 1.63 32.31
N GLU A 664 -5.89 0.55 32.95
CA GLU A 664 -5.02 -0.38 33.65
C GLU A 664 -4.72 -1.60 32.79
N ASN A 665 -3.59 -2.26 33.06
CA ASN A 665 -3.20 -3.41 32.28
C ASN A 665 -4.18 -4.58 32.43
N ASN A 666 -4.33 -5.39 31.37
CA ASN A 666 -5.21 -6.57 31.33
C ASN A 666 -6.69 -6.24 31.58
N THR A 667 -7.17 -5.09 31.09
CA THR A 667 -8.54 -4.65 31.28
C THR A 667 -9.30 -4.42 29.98
N TYR A 668 -10.63 -4.45 30.10
CA TYR A 668 -11.54 -4.15 29.01
C TYR A 668 -12.32 -2.87 29.33
N ASN A 669 -12.12 -1.83 28.53
CA ASN A 669 -12.63 -0.49 28.80
C ASN A 669 -13.56 0.03 27.71
N VAL A 670 -14.59 0.75 28.17
CA VAL A 670 -15.49 1.51 27.31
C VAL A 670 -14.92 2.92 27.10
N ARG A 671 -14.72 3.32 25.84
CA ARG A 671 -14.15 4.62 25.51
C ARG A 671 -15.11 5.44 24.63
N GLY A 672 -15.65 6.52 25.21
CA GLY A 672 -16.59 7.38 24.49
C GLY A 672 -17.97 6.73 24.30
N ALA A 673 -18.47 6.73 23.08
CA ALA A 673 -19.77 6.16 22.73
C ALA A 673 -19.79 4.61 22.79
N GLU A 674 -20.95 4.01 22.49
CA GLU A 674 -21.15 2.56 22.55
C GLU A 674 -20.21 1.74 21.65
N GLY A 675 -19.64 2.36 20.61
CA GLY A 675 -18.74 1.71 19.66
C GLY A 675 -17.25 1.87 19.95
N GLY A 676 -16.83 2.44 21.09
CA GLY A 676 -15.41 2.66 21.40
C GLY A 676 -14.85 1.73 22.49
N PHE A 677 -13.72 1.12 22.22
CA PHE A 677 -13.14 0.00 22.96
C PHE A 677 -11.64 0.19 23.16
N LEU A 678 -11.17 -0.03 24.38
CA LEU A 678 -9.76 -0.28 24.69
C LEU A 678 -9.70 -1.65 25.36
N ILE A 679 -9.03 -2.60 24.70
CA ILE A 679 -8.92 -3.99 25.10
C ILE A 679 -7.45 -4.27 25.32
N ASP A 680 -7.06 -4.61 26.53
CA ASP A 680 -5.74 -5.08 26.87
C ASP A 680 -5.86 -6.50 27.42
N ARG A 681 -5.02 -7.41 26.91
CA ARG A 681 -5.00 -8.80 27.33
C ARG A 681 -3.58 -9.27 27.63
N PRO A 682 -3.38 -10.12 28.65
CA PRO A 682 -2.12 -10.83 28.81
C PRO A 682 -1.89 -11.80 27.66
N LEU A 683 -0.62 -12.09 27.37
CA LEU A 683 -0.26 -13.23 26.55
C LEU A 683 -0.66 -14.55 27.25
N PRO A 684 -0.90 -15.64 26.49
CA PRO A 684 -1.19 -16.96 27.07
C PRO A 684 -0.13 -17.42 28.09
N GLU A 685 1.15 -17.21 27.80
CA GLU A 685 2.26 -17.51 28.72
C GLU A 685 2.23 -16.66 29.99
N GLU A 686 1.91 -15.38 29.91
CA GLU A 686 1.83 -14.48 31.07
C GLU A 686 0.66 -14.87 31.98
N SER A 687 -0.49 -15.18 31.37
CA SER A 687 -1.65 -15.74 32.06
C SER A 687 -1.28 -17.04 32.80
N ALA A 688 -0.58 -17.95 32.12
CA ALA A 688 -0.13 -19.21 32.70
C ALA A 688 0.88 -18.98 33.84
N ALA A 689 1.80 -18.04 33.69
CA ALA A 689 2.79 -17.69 34.70
C ALA A 689 2.13 -17.07 35.95
N LYS A 690 1.17 -16.15 35.76
CA LYS A 690 0.39 -15.54 36.83
C LYS A 690 -0.44 -16.59 37.59
N ASN A 691 -1.16 -17.45 36.86
CA ASN A 691 -1.91 -18.55 37.47
C ASN A 691 -1.00 -19.51 38.25
N ALA A 692 0.17 -19.87 37.70
CA ALA A 692 1.15 -20.71 38.41
C ALA A 692 1.73 -20.03 39.66
N ALA A 693 1.94 -18.72 39.63
CA ALA A 693 2.40 -17.94 40.79
C ALA A 693 1.32 -17.82 41.87
N GLU A 694 0.05 -17.66 41.49
CA GLU A 694 -1.10 -17.65 42.41
C GLU A 694 -1.35 -19.03 43.01
N THR A 695 -1.20 -20.12 42.25
CA THR A 695 -1.34 -21.50 42.75
C THR A 695 -0.20 -21.88 43.71
N LYS A 696 0.98 -21.26 43.59
CA LYS A 696 2.09 -21.41 44.55
C LYS A 696 1.90 -20.59 45.83
N LYS A 697 0.90 -19.70 45.88
CA LYS A 697 0.51 -18.91 47.05
C LYS A 697 -0.74 -19.51 47.73
N GLU A 698 -0.60 -20.68 48.36
CA GLU A 698 -1.58 -21.19 49.33
C GLU A 698 -0.88 -21.92 50.51
N PRO A 699 -1.46 -21.94 51.71
CA PRO A 699 -1.40 -20.89 52.72
C PRO A 699 -0.36 -21.16 53.82
N ASN A 700 0.02 -20.09 54.53
CA ASN A 700 0.84 -20.09 55.74
C ASN A 700 0.45 -21.24 56.72
N PRO A 701 1.38 -22.09 57.19
CA PRO A 701 1.10 -23.20 58.12
C PRO A 701 0.83 -22.73 59.56
N GLN A 702 0.05 -21.66 59.73
CA GLN A 702 -0.32 -21.10 61.04
C GLN A 702 -1.84 -21.12 61.27
N ALA A 703 -2.53 -22.13 60.73
CA ALA A 703 -3.94 -22.42 61.04
C ALA A 703 -4.13 -23.92 61.36
N ALA A 704 -3.21 -24.48 62.15
CA ALA A 704 -3.33 -25.82 62.75
C ALA A 704 -2.92 -25.78 64.24
N LEU A 705 -3.44 -24.80 64.98
CA LEU A 705 -3.40 -24.77 66.45
C LEU A 705 -4.71 -24.16 66.95
N ASP A 706 -5.82 -24.86 66.68
CA ASP A 706 -7.09 -24.71 67.41
C ASP A 706 -7.92 -25.98 67.15
N ALA A 707 -7.37 -27.12 67.56
CA ALA A 707 -8.18 -28.31 67.81
C ALA A 707 -8.59 -28.28 69.29
N PRO A 708 -9.88 -28.35 69.65
CA PRO A 708 -10.28 -28.39 71.06
C PRO A 708 -9.76 -29.69 71.68
N GLY A 709 -8.92 -29.55 72.71
CA GLY A 709 -8.41 -30.67 73.49
C GLY A 709 -9.53 -31.37 74.26
N ASP A 710 -9.47 -32.70 74.28
CA ASP A 710 -10.32 -33.56 75.11
C ASP A 710 -10.22 -33.16 76.59
N PRO A 711 -11.34 -33.16 77.35
CA PRO A 711 -11.31 -32.89 78.78
C PRO A 711 -10.75 -34.10 79.55
N PRO A 712 -10.06 -33.89 80.68
CA PRO A 712 -9.48 -34.97 81.47
C PRO A 712 -10.56 -35.75 82.24
N PRO A 713 -10.31 -37.03 82.56
CA PRO A 713 -11.25 -37.85 83.32
C PRO A 713 -11.20 -37.45 84.80
N GLY A 714 -12.31 -36.89 85.30
CA GLY A 714 -12.52 -36.58 86.72
C GLY A 714 -13.49 -37.56 87.36
N SER A 715 -13.02 -38.18 88.43
CA SER A 715 -13.64 -39.13 89.35
C SER A 715 -14.83 -38.57 90.15
N GLU A 716 -15.72 -39.50 90.51
CA GLU A 716 -16.72 -39.54 91.61
C GLU A 716 -16.77 -38.35 92.61
N GLU A 717 -17.93 -37.68 92.70
CA GLU A 717 -18.93 -37.82 93.78
C GLU A 717 -20.27 -37.18 93.38
#